data_AF-A0A3D8J4Y1-F1
#
_entry.id   AF-A0A3D8J4Y1-F1
#
_cell.length_a   1.000
_cell.length_b   1.000
_cell.length_c   1.000
_cell.angle_alpha   90.00
_cell.angle_beta   90.00
_cell.angle_gamma   90.00
#
_symmetry.space_group_name_H-M   'P 1'
#
loop_
_entity.id
_entity.type
_entity.pdbx_description
1 polymer ?
#
loop_
_entity_poly.entity_id
_entity_poly.type
_entity_poly.pdbx_seq_one_letter_code
_entity_poly.pdbx_strand_id
1 'polypeptide(L)'
;MAGKITSLGLGSSVLNADVIDKLKKADEDNLVKPVEKKMELNVEKQKQLVEIFSALSGLKSHTKKLSDYSTFLNRNVNVSGNALKATATAGIPIQDINIEVKKLAKGDINEIGTKFSSRDDTFSKDDTTLNLYSNGRNYNIDIKAGMTLGEVSQAITDATDGKIMGVIMKTGGQKPYQLMINGKETGEDNRIYFGTILRSERISDHPFKLEGEKDFYVEVTGSDGQLHKISVELDMNESIADKSEFLRTKLQEALQSNESTKSLLEDGEINIGLADGGRSLIINDRRGYKINVGGEKTGVLGFTQTQSQTKDLYAGNVEVKEGLLTGKIQVNGTEIDLSQITKKENDSQQNAAAIVEALNKIEGVLASTADNKITLNSHSTTINLGGSNEALKSAGLQAGKYTDFSVLQKNILKAKNVQTATDSEISYNGAIIKRPSNTIDDIVGGLTITLQKVSEEGKPDTISITSNTEDIVKEVQEFVKAYNETVPKLDAVTKFDPDTKRGGVFNTESLIRSIRPDINQAITQRITNGLDVKSLMDYGISLNDKSVMSLDAGKLSSTINADPEKAKQVFYGGETKDNSGKFNRYDGIFTKVNAVLADLVEGGNAKLKTFEQTLDRELKNYNSEKDKAKKMLDARYDTMAQRFASFDEQIAKANNSFNAVQMMIDQAAGNDKKK
;
A
#
# COMPACT_ATOMS: atom_id res chain seq x y z
N MET A 1 30.35 -68.36 66.81
CA MET A 1 29.06 -69.08 66.71
C MET A 1 28.63 -69.07 65.26
N ALA A 2 28.74 -70.20 64.57
CA ALA A 2 28.24 -70.37 63.21
C ALA A 2 26.72 -70.63 63.29
N GLY A 3 25.92 -69.67 62.84
CA GLY A 3 24.48 -69.88 62.67
C GLY A 3 24.23 -70.81 61.49
N LYS A 4 23.90 -72.07 61.77
CA LYS A 4 23.37 -73.00 60.76
C LYS A 4 21.94 -72.55 60.41
N ILE A 5 21.73 -72.13 59.15
CA ILE A 5 20.38 -72.01 58.58
C ILE A 5 19.82 -73.44 58.49
N THR A 6 18.83 -73.77 59.30
CA THR A 6 18.34 -75.14 59.50
C THR A 6 17.26 -75.59 58.51
N SER A 7 16.77 -74.70 57.64
CA SER A 7 15.84 -75.07 56.55
C SER A 7 15.64 -73.89 55.59
N LEU A 8 15.93 -74.09 54.30
CA LEU A 8 15.43 -73.24 53.21
C LEU A 8 14.06 -73.79 52.78
N GLY A 9 13.05 -73.55 53.59
CA GLY A 9 11.67 -73.92 53.26
C GLY A 9 11.11 -72.96 52.22
N LEU A 10 10.91 -73.42 50.99
CA LEU A 10 10.11 -72.71 49.99
C LEU A 10 8.62 -72.97 50.28
N GLY A 11 7.87 -71.92 50.67
CA GLY A 11 6.40 -71.99 50.76
C GLY A 11 5.79 -72.34 52.13
N SER A 12 6.35 -71.87 53.24
CA SER A 12 5.86 -72.17 54.61
C SER A 12 4.51 -71.54 55.01
N SER A 13 3.77 -70.95 54.06
CA SER A 13 2.50 -70.24 54.31
C SER A 13 1.45 -70.63 53.27
N VAL A 14 0.19 -70.72 53.70
CA VAL A 14 -0.96 -70.99 52.82
C VAL A 14 -1.14 -69.84 51.82
N LEU A 15 -1.40 -70.16 50.55
CA LEU A 15 -1.70 -69.17 49.51
C LEU A 15 -2.99 -68.40 49.88
N ASN A 16 -2.94 -67.07 49.87
CA ASN A 16 -4.08 -66.20 50.10
C ASN A 16 -4.08 -65.01 49.12
N ALA A 17 -5.18 -64.26 49.06
CA ALA A 17 -5.34 -63.13 48.14
C ALA A 17 -4.24 -62.05 48.33
N ASP A 18 -3.85 -61.74 49.56
CA ASP A 18 -2.79 -60.76 49.87
C ASP A 18 -1.42 -61.16 49.31
N VAL A 19 -1.08 -62.46 49.33
CA VAL A 19 0.15 -62.98 48.72
C VAL A 19 0.10 -62.86 47.19
N ILE A 20 -1.06 -63.12 46.57
CA ILE A 20 -1.25 -62.97 45.13
C ILE A 20 -1.08 -61.51 44.71
N ASP A 21 -1.66 -60.56 45.45
CA ASP A 21 -1.53 -59.12 45.19
C ASP A 21 -0.09 -58.63 45.36
N LYS A 22 0.62 -59.11 46.40
CA LYS A 22 2.05 -58.80 46.60
C LYS A 22 2.92 -59.33 45.46
N LEU A 23 2.64 -60.53 44.97
CA LEU A 23 3.32 -61.08 43.80
C LEU A 23 3.00 -60.27 42.54
N LYS A 24 1.73 -59.87 42.35
CA LYS A 24 1.33 -59.02 41.20
C LYS A 24 2.11 -57.72 41.21
N LYS A 25 2.17 -57.05 42.36
CA LYS A 25 2.93 -55.81 42.53
C LYS A 25 4.43 -55.99 42.29
N ALA A 26 5.03 -57.08 42.75
CA ALA A 26 6.44 -57.38 42.47
C ALA A 26 6.70 -57.60 40.97
N ASP A 27 5.79 -58.27 40.27
CA ASP A 27 5.88 -58.48 38.83
C ASP A 27 5.61 -57.18 38.04
N GLU A 28 4.67 -56.33 38.47
CA GLU A 28 4.48 -54.96 37.95
C GLU A 28 5.78 -54.15 38.10
N ASP A 29 6.40 -54.22 39.28
CA ASP A 29 7.64 -53.51 39.58
C ASP A 29 8.81 -53.94 38.68
N ASN A 30 8.83 -55.21 38.27
CA ASN A 30 9.89 -55.76 37.43
C ASN A 30 9.63 -55.57 35.93
N LEU A 31 8.37 -55.61 35.49
CA LEU A 31 8.01 -55.59 34.07
C LEU A 31 7.55 -54.22 33.57
N VAL A 32 6.86 -53.45 34.41
CA VAL A 32 6.22 -52.17 34.03
C VAL A 32 7.10 -50.98 34.40
N LYS A 33 7.61 -50.92 35.64
CA LYS A 33 8.40 -49.76 36.11
C LYS A 33 9.65 -49.45 35.25
N PRO A 34 10.41 -50.43 34.71
CA PRO A 34 11.52 -50.11 33.82
C PRO A 34 11.08 -49.40 32.53
N VAL A 35 9.93 -49.79 31.98
CA VAL A 35 9.35 -49.16 30.79
C VAL A 35 8.87 -47.75 31.12
N GLU A 36 8.20 -47.56 32.27
CA GLU A 36 7.79 -46.24 32.75
C GLU A 36 8.98 -45.28 32.90
N LYS A 37 10.11 -45.75 33.48
CA LYS A 37 11.34 -44.95 33.57
C LYS A 37 11.89 -44.56 32.19
N LYS A 38 11.83 -45.44 31.19
CA LYS A 38 12.23 -45.11 29.81
C LYS A 38 11.30 -44.07 29.19
N MET A 39 10.00 -44.16 29.45
CA MET A 39 9.02 -43.16 29.01
C MET A 39 9.29 -41.79 29.65
N GLU A 40 9.48 -41.74 30.97
CA GLU A 40 9.82 -40.50 31.69
C GLU A 40 11.09 -39.85 31.13
N LEU A 41 12.13 -40.65 30.91
CA LEU A 41 13.38 -40.16 30.31
C LEU A 41 13.17 -39.65 28.89
N ASN A 42 12.38 -40.34 28.07
CA ASN A 42 12.08 -39.91 26.71
C ASN A 42 11.29 -38.58 26.70
N VAL A 43 10.29 -38.43 27.57
CA VAL A 43 9.53 -37.17 27.71
C VAL A 43 10.45 -36.02 28.16
N GLU A 44 11.36 -36.26 29.10
CA GLU A 44 12.34 -35.25 29.51
C GLU A 44 13.29 -34.90 28.36
N LYS A 45 13.75 -35.88 27.56
CA LYS A 45 14.51 -35.64 26.33
C LYS A 45 13.72 -34.75 25.37
N GLN A 46 12.44 -35.05 25.12
CA GLN A 46 11.61 -34.23 24.22
C GLN A 46 11.50 -32.78 24.72
N LYS A 47 11.28 -32.58 26.01
CA LYS A 47 11.24 -31.24 26.62
C LYS A 47 12.54 -30.47 26.41
N GLN A 48 13.67 -31.09 26.75
CA GLN A 48 14.99 -30.47 26.58
C GLN A 48 15.32 -30.22 25.11
N LEU A 49 14.90 -31.10 24.19
CA LEU A 49 15.08 -30.92 22.75
C LEU A 49 14.34 -29.69 22.23
N VAL A 50 13.12 -29.43 22.71
CA VAL A 50 12.35 -28.22 22.35
C VAL A 50 13.09 -26.96 22.80
N GLU A 51 13.66 -26.95 24.01
CA GLU A 51 14.44 -25.81 24.52
C GLU A 51 15.71 -25.57 23.69
N ILE A 52 16.42 -26.63 23.31
CA ILE A 52 17.60 -26.57 22.42
C ILE A 52 17.21 -26.05 21.04
N PHE A 53 16.14 -26.61 20.45
CA PHE A 53 15.64 -26.20 19.14
C PHE A 53 15.29 -24.71 19.14
N SER A 54 14.60 -24.24 20.18
CA SER A 54 14.25 -22.82 20.33
C SER A 54 15.49 -21.94 20.47
N ALA A 55 16.49 -22.34 21.27
CA ALA A 55 17.72 -21.57 21.45
C ALA A 55 18.52 -21.46 20.14
N LEU A 56 18.68 -22.57 19.42
CA LEU A 56 19.37 -22.62 18.13
C LEU A 56 18.63 -21.85 17.04
N SER A 57 17.29 -21.89 17.05
CA SER A 57 16.47 -21.10 16.13
C SER A 57 16.61 -19.59 16.39
N GLY A 58 16.67 -19.19 17.66
CA GLY A 58 16.93 -17.81 18.07
C GLY A 58 18.31 -17.33 17.59
N LEU A 59 19.35 -18.12 17.85
CA LEU A 59 20.71 -17.85 17.37
C LEU A 59 20.74 -17.73 15.83
N LYS A 60 20.11 -18.69 15.13
CA LYS A 60 20.02 -18.71 13.68
C LYS A 60 19.34 -17.47 13.10
N SER A 61 18.33 -16.92 13.76
CA SER A 61 17.62 -15.72 13.28
C SER A 61 18.57 -14.53 13.07
N HIS A 62 19.45 -14.26 14.04
CA HIS A 62 20.45 -13.21 13.95
C HIS A 62 21.56 -13.56 12.96
N THR A 63 22.03 -14.82 12.96
CA THR A 63 23.00 -15.30 11.99
C THR A 63 22.49 -15.17 10.55
N LYS A 64 21.20 -15.46 10.31
CA LYS A 64 20.58 -15.39 8.98
C LYS A 64 20.65 -13.97 8.41
N LYS A 65 20.33 -12.96 9.21
CA LYS A 65 20.44 -11.55 8.81
C LYS A 65 21.87 -11.17 8.45
N LEU A 66 22.84 -11.57 9.27
CA LEU A 66 24.27 -11.33 9.01
C LEU A 66 24.82 -12.14 7.82
N SER A 67 24.12 -13.19 7.40
CA SER A 67 24.37 -13.97 6.19
C SER A 67 23.54 -13.54 4.97
N ASP A 68 22.78 -12.45 5.08
CA ASP A 68 21.97 -11.93 3.96
C ASP A 68 22.71 -10.75 3.32
N TYR A 69 22.85 -10.80 1.99
CA TYR A 69 23.47 -9.71 1.22
C TYR A 69 22.72 -8.38 1.39
N SER A 70 21.39 -8.42 1.47
CA SER A 70 20.53 -7.25 1.53
C SER A 70 20.79 -6.40 2.77
N THR A 71 21.18 -7.02 3.89
CA THR A 71 21.55 -6.32 5.13
C THR A 71 22.70 -5.33 4.92
N PHE A 72 23.64 -5.65 4.03
CA PHE A 72 24.79 -4.79 3.74
C PHE A 72 24.52 -3.74 2.65
N LEU A 73 23.36 -3.82 1.99
CA LEU A 73 22.91 -2.83 1.01
C LEU A 73 22.08 -1.72 1.64
N ASN A 74 21.67 -1.85 2.90
CA ASN A 74 20.90 -0.84 3.59
C ASN A 74 21.65 0.50 3.64
N ARG A 75 20.88 1.58 3.63
CA ARG A 75 21.38 2.96 3.62
C ARG A 75 20.75 3.76 4.74
N ASN A 76 21.54 4.65 5.31
CA ASN A 76 21.07 5.72 6.18
C ASN A 76 20.92 6.98 5.35
N VAL A 77 19.85 7.72 5.59
CA VAL A 77 19.60 9.01 4.96
C VAL A 77 19.48 10.05 6.06
N ASN A 78 20.36 11.04 6.02
CA ASN A 78 20.30 12.19 6.91
C ASN A 78 20.06 13.46 6.09
N VAL A 79 19.25 14.37 6.60
CA VAL A 79 18.98 15.67 5.96
C VAL A 79 19.44 16.76 6.92
N SER A 80 20.32 17.65 6.48
CA SER A 80 20.87 18.72 7.33
C SER A 80 19.86 19.81 7.69
N GLY A 81 18.86 20.02 6.82
CA GLY A 81 17.81 21.02 6.99
C GLY A 81 16.44 20.44 7.33
N ASN A 82 15.40 21.25 7.15
CA ASN A 82 14.00 20.89 7.40
C ASN A 82 13.05 21.36 6.31
N ALA A 83 13.58 21.74 5.14
CA ALA A 83 12.78 22.07 3.96
C ALA A 83 12.23 20.81 3.30
N LEU A 84 12.92 19.68 3.44
CA LEU A 84 12.54 18.38 2.89
C LEU A 84 12.81 17.21 3.83
N LYS A 85 12.22 16.06 3.49
CA LYS A 85 12.62 14.74 3.99
C LYS A 85 13.07 13.89 2.82
N ALA A 86 13.93 12.91 3.09
CA ALA A 86 14.37 11.97 2.08
C ALA A 86 14.42 10.55 2.63
N THR A 87 14.12 9.58 1.78
CA THR A 87 14.28 8.15 2.04
C THR A 87 14.96 7.50 0.84
N ALA A 88 15.81 6.52 1.10
CA ALA A 88 16.51 5.79 0.05
C ALA A 88 16.27 4.29 0.16
N THR A 89 16.16 3.64 -0.99
CA THR A 89 16.13 2.18 -1.07
C THR A 89 17.53 1.61 -0.84
N ALA A 90 17.61 0.34 -0.43
CA ALA A 90 18.88 -0.37 -0.33
C ALA A 90 19.62 -0.37 -1.69
N GLY A 91 20.95 -0.25 -1.63
CA GLY A 91 21.83 -0.35 -2.79
C GLY A 91 22.05 0.95 -3.57
N ILE A 92 21.30 2.04 -3.28
CA ILE A 92 21.58 3.33 -3.90
C ILE A 92 23.04 3.76 -3.62
N PRO A 93 23.74 4.45 -4.54
CA PRO A 93 25.07 4.97 -4.28
C PRO A 93 25.12 5.89 -3.05
N ILE A 94 26.23 5.79 -2.31
CA ILE A 94 26.57 6.72 -1.22
C ILE A 94 26.96 8.05 -1.85
N GLN A 95 26.32 9.13 -1.44
CA GLN A 95 26.57 10.48 -1.96
C GLN A 95 25.89 11.53 -1.08
N ASP A 96 26.36 12.76 -1.22
CA ASP A 96 25.69 13.95 -0.71
C ASP A 96 25.01 14.68 -1.87
N ILE A 97 23.78 15.14 -1.64
CA ILE A 97 22.95 15.81 -2.64
C ILE A 97 22.46 17.13 -2.05
N ASN A 98 22.72 18.24 -2.73
CA ASN A 98 22.22 19.55 -2.32
C ASN A 98 20.92 19.87 -3.06
N ILE A 99 19.86 20.13 -2.30
CA ILE A 99 18.54 20.47 -2.82
C ILE A 99 18.06 21.77 -2.18
N GLU A 100 17.74 22.75 -3.02
CA GLU A 100 17.04 23.97 -2.59
C GLU A 100 15.59 23.89 -3.04
N VAL A 101 14.65 23.97 -2.10
CA VAL A 101 13.22 23.99 -2.41
C VAL A 101 12.80 25.42 -2.71
N LYS A 102 12.52 25.74 -3.98
CA LYS A 102 12.13 27.10 -4.39
C LYS A 102 10.63 27.32 -4.28
N LYS A 103 9.83 26.29 -4.61
CA LYS A 103 8.37 26.35 -4.61
C LYS A 103 7.79 24.99 -4.25
N LEU A 104 6.69 24.99 -3.50
CA LEU A 104 5.91 23.78 -3.26
C LEU A 104 4.81 23.62 -4.32
N ALA A 105 4.54 22.37 -4.65
CA ALA A 105 3.36 22.03 -5.42
C ALA A 105 2.11 22.33 -4.60
N LYS A 106 1.10 22.91 -5.24
CA LYS A 106 -0.18 23.27 -4.63
C LYS A 106 -1.32 22.72 -5.48
N GLY A 107 -2.43 22.39 -4.83
CA GLY A 107 -3.70 22.07 -5.48
C GLY A 107 -4.54 23.32 -5.69
N ASP A 108 -5.57 23.23 -6.53
CA ASP A 108 -6.47 24.34 -6.82
C ASP A 108 -7.59 24.44 -5.77
N ILE A 109 -7.91 25.64 -5.31
CA ILE A 109 -8.99 25.89 -4.34
C ILE A 109 -9.83 27.06 -4.84
N ASN A 110 -11.13 26.84 -5.00
CA ASN A 110 -12.04 27.83 -5.55
C ASN A 110 -13.29 28.00 -4.67
N GLU A 111 -13.63 29.24 -4.32
CA GLU A 111 -14.91 29.62 -3.70
C GLU A 111 -15.95 29.84 -4.81
N ILE A 112 -17.14 29.24 -4.70
CA ILE A 112 -18.18 29.30 -5.74
C ILE A 112 -19.46 29.98 -5.25
N GLY A 113 -19.85 31.05 -5.92
CA GLY A 113 -21.18 31.62 -5.79
C GLY A 113 -21.45 32.36 -4.49
N THR A 114 -22.73 32.45 -4.14
CA THR A 114 -23.19 33.09 -2.92
C THR A 114 -23.16 32.15 -1.72
N LYS A 115 -23.26 32.71 -0.51
CA LYS A 115 -23.40 31.93 0.71
C LYS A 115 -24.85 31.49 0.97
N PHE A 116 -24.99 30.37 1.67
CA PHE A 116 -26.26 29.73 2.02
C PHE A 116 -26.44 29.64 3.55
N SER A 117 -27.70 29.59 3.99
CA SER A 117 -28.09 29.45 5.39
C SER A 117 -28.06 28.00 5.85
N SER A 118 -28.38 27.06 4.96
CA SER A 118 -28.31 25.62 5.17
C SER A 118 -27.69 24.89 3.97
N ARG A 119 -27.25 23.65 4.18
CA ARG A 119 -26.86 22.73 3.09
C ARG A 119 -28.06 22.29 2.25
N ASP A 120 -29.26 22.35 2.81
CA ASP A 120 -30.51 21.96 2.18
C ASP A 120 -31.17 23.13 1.42
N ASP A 121 -30.56 24.31 1.43
CA ASP A 121 -31.03 25.45 0.64
C ASP A 121 -30.87 25.13 -0.85
N THR A 122 -31.88 25.47 -1.65
CA THR A 122 -31.84 25.34 -3.10
C THR A 122 -30.68 26.15 -3.68
N PHE A 123 -29.80 25.48 -4.43
CA PHE A 123 -28.64 26.07 -5.08
C PHE A 123 -29.03 26.82 -6.36
N SER A 124 -29.81 26.18 -7.24
CA SER A 124 -30.30 26.77 -8.48
C SER A 124 -31.80 26.58 -8.65
N LYS A 125 -32.48 27.61 -9.18
CA LYS A 125 -33.88 27.54 -9.59
C LYS A 125 -34.04 27.14 -11.07
N ASP A 126 -32.93 27.08 -11.79
CA ASP A 126 -32.88 26.85 -13.23
C ASP A 126 -31.98 25.65 -13.53
N ASP A 127 -32.31 24.92 -14.59
CA ASP A 127 -31.44 23.89 -15.15
C ASP A 127 -30.21 24.53 -15.80
N THR A 128 -29.04 23.93 -15.58
CA THR A 128 -27.79 24.32 -16.25
C THR A 128 -26.77 23.18 -16.24
N THR A 129 -25.63 23.41 -16.88
CA THR A 129 -24.46 22.55 -16.82
C THR A 129 -23.26 23.39 -16.37
N LEU A 130 -22.61 22.97 -15.28
CA LEU A 130 -21.33 23.50 -14.84
C LEU A 130 -20.22 22.79 -15.63
N ASN A 131 -19.51 23.56 -16.46
CA ASN A 131 -18.38 23.07 -17.25
C ASN A 131 -17.08 23.32 -16.50
N LEU A 132 -16.33 22.25 -16.26
CA LEU A 132 -15.00 22.27 -15.66
C LEU A 132 -14.01 21.61 -16.60
N TYR A 133 -12.79 22.12 -16.64
CA TYR A 133 -11.66 21.45 -17.28
C TYR A 133 -10.52 21.32 -16.28
N SER A 134 -9.92 20.14 -16.19
CA SER A 134 -8.70 19.91 -15.42
C SER A 134 -7.96 18.66 -15.91
N ASN A 135 -6.64 18.73 -15.95
CA ASN A 135 -5.74 17.62 -16.29
C ASN A 135 -6.16 16.84 -17.56
N GLY A 136 -6.36 17.56 -18.67
CA GLY A 136 -6.69 17.00 -19.97
C GLY A 136 -8.12 16.52 -20.14
N ARG A 137 -9.03 16.79 -19.18
CA ARG A 137 -10.42 16.32 -19.22
C ARG A 137 -11.41 17.45 -19.01
N ASN A 138 -12.46 17.46 -19.84
CA ASN A 138 -13.67 18.25 -19.63
C ASN A 138 -14.67 17.46 -18.78
N TYR A 139 -15.31 18.12 -17.83
CA TYR A 139 -16.37 17.60 -16.99
C TYR A 139 -17.59 18.50 -17.13
N ASN A 140 -18.75 17.88 -17.38
CA ASN A 140 -20.02 18.56 -17.55
C ASN A 140 -20.94 18.09 -16.41
N ILE A 141 -21.18 18.96 -15.43
CA ILE A 141 -21.97 18.64 -14.24
C ILE A 141 -23.34 19.28 -14.40
N ASP A 142 -24.37 18.46 -14.64
CA ASP A 142 -25.74 18.96 -14.75
C ASP A 142 -26.28 19.36 -13.37
N ILE A 143 -26.73 20.61 -13.27
CA ILE A 143 -27.39 21.18 -12.10
C ILE A 143 -28.84 21.40 -12.47
N LYS A 144 -29.74 20.68 -11.80
CA LYS A 144 -31.18 20.75 -12.03
C LYS A 144 -31.84 21.79 -11.12
N ALA A 145 -32.90 22.39 -11.64
CA ALA A 145 -33.77 23.26 -10.85
C ALA A 145 -34.22 22.54 -9.58
N GLY A 146 -34.00 23.18 -8.43
CA GLY A 146 -34.37 22.64 -7.12
C GLY A 146 -33.26 21.88 -6.39
N MET A 147 -32.15 21.49 -7.05
CA MET A 147 -31.02 20.85 -6.36
C MET A 147 -30.50 21.73 -5.22
N THR A 148 -30.26 21.11 -4.08
CA THR A 148 -29.71 21.74 -2.88
C THR A 148 -28.21 21.96 -3.00
N LEU A 149 -27.66 22.84 -2.15
CA LEU A 149 -26.20 23.02 -2.03
C LEU A 149 -25.48 21.68 -1.76
N GLY A 150 -26.06 20.83 -0.90
CA GLY A 150 -25.57 19.48 -0.62
C GLY A 150 -25.49 18.60 -1.85
N GLU A 151 -26.56 18.54 -2.63
CA GLU A 151 -26.64 17.71 -3.84
C GLU A 151 -25.69 18.20 -4.94
N VAL A 152 -25.56 19.52 -5.14
CA VAL A 152 -24.62 20.08 -6.12
C VAL A 152 -23.16 19.77 -5.72
N SER A 153 -22.83 19.91 -4.44
CA SER A 153 -21.52 19.52 -3.92
C SER A 153 -21.19 18.06 -4.23
N GLN A 154 -22.15 17.16 -4.03
CA GLN A 154 -21.96 15.72 -4.29
C GLN A 154 -21.88 15.44 -5.79
N ALA A 155 -22.73 16.05 -6.61
CA ALA A 155 -22.74 15.89 -8.06
C ALA A 155 -21.39 16.26 -8.70
N ILE A 156 -20.71 17.29 -8.19
CA ILE A 156 -19.36 17.67 -8.63
C ILE A 156 -18.34 16.56 -8.32
N THR A 157 -18.36 16.04 -7.09
CA THR A 157 -17.44 14.97 -6.68
C THR A 157 -17.70 13.69 -7.45
N ASP A 158 -18.96 13.31 -7.67
CA ASP A 158 -19.33 12.09 -8.38
C ASP A 158 -19.00 12.17 -9.87
N ALA A 159 -19.33 13.29 -10.54
CA ALA A 159 -19.07 13.48 -11.97
C ALA A 159 -17.58 13.51 -12.33
N THR A 160 -16.70 13.67 -11.34
CA THR A 160 -15.24 13.82 -11.53
C THR A 160 -14.45 12.67 -10.92
N ASP A 161 -15.12 11.59 -10.47
CA ASP A 161 -14.53 10.45 -9.76
C ASP A 161 -13.66 10.88 -8.56
N GLY A 162 -14.07 11.97 -7.88
CA GLY A 162 -13.34 12.54 -6.74
C GLY A 162 -12.01 13.22 -7.08
N LYS A 163 -11.71 13.46 -8.36
CA LYS A 163 -10.52 14.24 -8.78
C LYS A 163 -10.70 15.74 -8.48
N ILE A 164 -11.93 16.21 -8.60
CA ILE A 164 -12.36 17.54 -8.17
C ILE A 164 -13.41 17.33 -7.08
N MET A 165 -13.21 17.93 -5.92
CA MET A 165 -14.12 17.77 -4.80
C MET A 165 -15.02 18.99 -4.68
N GLY A 166 -16.34 18.76 -4.72
CA GLY A 166 -17.30 19.71 -4.19
C GLY A 166 -17.33 19.58 -2.66
N VAL A 167 -16.97 20.65 -1.96
CA VAL A 167 -16.92 20.69 -0.49
C VAL A 167 -17.73 21.88 0.01
N ILE A 168 -18.47 21.69 1.11
CA ILE A 168 -19.20 22.80 1.75
C ILE A 168 -18.42 23.25 2.98
N MET A 169 -17.95 24.50 2.96
CA MET A 169 -17.18 25.11 4.04
C MET A 169 -18.04 26.10 4.84
N LYS A 170 -17.90 26.09 6.17
CA LYS A 170 -18.50 27.11 7.05
C LYS A 170 -17.54 28.31 7.17
N THR A 171 -17.96 29.47 6.68
CA THR A 171 -17.18 30.72 6.64
C THR A 171 -17.67 31.80 7.62
N GLY A 172 -18.72 31.51 8.41
CA GLY A 172 -19.30 32.45 9.39
C GLY A 172 -20.27 33.48 8.80
N GLY A 173 -20.97 34.20 9.68
CA GLY A 173 -22.05 35.15 9.32
C GLY A 173 -23.45 34.50 9.26
N GLN A 174 -24.46 35.28 8.85
CA GLN A 174 -25.86 34.80 8.81
C GLN A 174 -26.14 33.72 7.76
N LYS A 175 -25.33 33.67 6.70
CA LYS A 175 -25.30 32.59 5.71
C LYS A 175 -23.92 31.95 5.77
N PRO A 176 -23.68 30.96 6.65
CA PRO A 176 -22.33 30.50 6.92
C PRO A 176 -21.80 29.53 5.87
N TYR A 177 -22.65 28.90 5.04
CA TYR A 177 -22.22 27.82 4.14
C TYR A 177 -21.78 28.35 2.78
N GLN A 178 -20.61 27.93 2.33
CA GLN A 178 -19.98 28.30 1.06
C GLN A 178 -19.63 27.03 0.29
N LEU A 179 -19.98 26.96 -1.00
CA LEU A 179 -19.48 25.90 -1.88
C LEU A 179 -18.01 26.18 -2.23
N MET A 180 -17.18 25.15 -2.10
CA MET A 180 -15.79 25.10 -2.50
C MET A 180 -15.63 24.02 -3.58
N ILE A 181 -14.87 24.32 -4.63
CA ILE A 181 -14.50 23.35 -5.67
C ILE A 181 -12.97 23.26 -5.69
N ASN A 182 -12.46 22.12 -5.23
CA ASN A 182 -11.04 21.95 -4.96
C ASN A 182 -10.45 20.78 -5.74
N GLY A 183 -9.24 20.94 -6.26
CA GLY A 183 -8.48 19.83 -6.85
C GLY A 183 -7.96 18.90 -5.76
N LYS A 184 -8.03 17.59 -5.98
CA LYS A 184 -7.46 16.59 -5.08
C LYS A 184 -5.93 16.55 -5.18
N GLU A 185 -5.42 16.69 -6.39
CA GLU A 185 -4.00 16.61 -6.71
C GLU A 185 -3.36 18.01 -6.77
N THR A 186 -2.05 18.07 -6.58
CA THR A 186 -1.25 19.29 -6.78
C THR A 186 -0.71 19.37 -8.21
N GLY A 187 -0.13 20.51 -8.59
CA GLY A 187 0.54 20.67 -9.88
C GLY A 187 -0.29 21.49 -10.87
N GLU A 188 0.38 22.19 -11.77
CA GLU A 188 -0.23 23.17 -12.68
C GLU A 188 -1.28 22.53 -13.60
N ASP A 189 -1.02 21.32 -14.09
CA ASP A 189 -1.96 20.55 -14.92
C ASP A 189 -3.29 20.24 -14.21
N ASN A 190 -3.29 20.23 -12.86
CA ASN A 190 -4.47 19.99 -12.03
C ASN A 190 -5.21 21.29 -11.66
N ARG A 191 -4.87 22.43 -12.27
CA ARG A 191 -5.68 23.66 -12.17
C ARG A 191 -7.10 23.39 -12.67
N ILE A 192 -8.10 24.01 -12.04
CA ILE A 192 -9.50 23.88 -12.42
C ILE A 192 -9.90 25.13 -13.20
N TYR A 193 -10.24 24.92 -14.46
CA TYR A 193 -10.75 25.95 -15.34
C TYR A 193 -12.27 25.83 -15.42
N PHE A 194 -12.95 26.95 -15.23
CA PHE A 194 -14.41 27.04 -15.29
C PHE A 194 -14.83 27.59 -16.65
N GLY A 195 -16.04 27.28 -17.10
CA GLY A 195 -16.58 27.87 -18.33
C GLY A 195 -15.92 27.25 -19.56
N THR A 196 -15.41 28.10 -20.46
CA THR A 196 -14.87 27.68 -21.76
C THR A 196 -13.35 27.68 -21.74
N ILE A 197 -12.77 26.71 -22.43
CA ILE A 197 -11.34 26.66 -22.68
C ILE A 197 -11.06 26.46 -24.17
N LEU A 198 -9.92 26.98 -24.60
CA LEU A 198 -9.26 26.58 -25.82
C LEU A 198 -7.83 26.19 -25.48
N ARG A 199 -7.49 24.94 -25.77
CA ARG A 199 -6.19 24.37 -25.47
C ARG A 199 -5.41 24.13 -26.76
N SER A 200 -4.13 24.45 -26.76
CA SER A 200 -3.20 23.99 -27.79
C SER A 200 -2.72 22.57 -27.48
N GLU A 201 -2.22 21.87 -28.49
CA GLU A 201 -1.26 20.79 -28.26
C GLU A 201 0.12 21.38 -27.97
N ARG A 202 1.15 20.53 -28.06
CA ARG A 202 2.54 20.92 -27.85
C ARG A 202 2.93 22.07 -28.78
N ILE A 203 3.41 23.16 -28.20
CA ILE A 203 4.01 24.29 -28.91
C ILE A 203 5.33 23.82 -29.55
N SER A 204 5.60 24.28 -30.77
CA SER A 204 6.82 23.91 -31.50
C SER A 204 8.10 24.28 -30.75
N ASP A 205 9.03 23.31 -30.65
CA ASP A 205 10.37 23.55 -30.13
C ASP A 205 11.26 24.29 -31.15
N HIS A 206 10.87 24.39 -32.43
CA HIS A 206 11.63 25.13 -33.45
C HIS A 206 11.48 26.65 -33.28
N PRO A 207 12.46 27.45 -33.75
CA PRO A 207 12.33 28.90 -33.72
C PRO A 207 11.21 29.43 -34.63
N PHE A 208 10.50 30.47 -34.17
CA PHE A 208 9.50 31.19 -34.96
C PHE A 208 9.33 32.62 -34.46
N LYS A 209 8.72 33.49 -35.27
CA LYS A 209 8.38 34.87 -34.88
C LYS A 209 6.88 35.09 -35.00
N LEU A 210 6.33 35.96 -34.18
CA LEU A 210 4.97 36.48 -34.31
C LEU A 210 5.06 37.99 -34.52
N GLU A 211 4.46 38.48 -35.61
CA GLU A 211 4.45 39.89 -36.03
C GLU A 211 3.01 40.44 -36.02
N GLY A 212 2.34 40.30 -34.86
CA GLY A 212 0.99 40.83 -34.65
C GLY A 212 -0.13 39.93 -35.20
N GLU A 213 -1.30 40.54 -35.46
CA GLU A 213 -2.56 39.83 -35.75
C GLU A 213 -2.47 38.88 -36.95
N LYS A 214 -1.69 39.22 -37.99
CA LYS A 214 -1.53 38.37 -39.18
C LYS A 214 -1.01 36.97 -38.82
N ASP A 215 -0.07 36.92 -37.88
CA ASP A 215 0.59 35.68 -37.48
C ASP A 215 -0.23 34.94 -36.42
N PHE A 216 -0.66 35.65 -35.38
CA PHE A 216 -1.44 35.07 -34.29
C PHE A 216 -2.27 36.12 -33.57
N TYR A 217 -3.54 35.79 -33.32
CA TYR A 217 -4.38 36.51 -32.37
C TYR A 217 -5.25 35.55 -31.56
N VAL A 218 -5.60 35.99 -30.35
CA VAL A 218 -6.65 35.44 -29.51
C VAL A 218 -7.84 36.38 -29.56
N GLU A 219 -9.02 35.88 -29.87
CA GLU A 219 -10.26 36.65 -29.88
C GLU A 219 -11.13 36.24 -28.70
N VAL A 220 -11.46 37.22 -27.86
CA VAL A 220 -12.23 37.05 -26.61
C VAL A 220 -13.25 38.16 -26.45
N THR A 221 -14.31 37.91 -25.68
CA THR A 221 -15.31 38.94 -25.37
C THR A 221 -14.78 39.86 -24.26
N GLY A 222 -14.72 41.16 -24.51
CA GLY A 222 -14.24 42.17 -23.55
C GLY A 222 -15.25 42.46 -22.44
N SER A 223 -14.86 43.30 -21.47
CA SER A 223 -15.74 43.80 -20.41
C SER A 223 -16.85 44.70 -20.95
N ASP A 224 -16.68 45.21 -22.17
CA ASP A 224 -17.67 45.96 -22.95
C ASP A 224 -18.68 45.06 -23.70
N GLY A 225 -18.52 43.74 -23.62
CA GLY A 225 -19.37 42.76 -24.30
C GLY A 225 -19.10 42.60 -25.80
N GLN A 226 -18.07 43.25 -26.35
CA GLN A 226 -17.68 43.12 -27.75
C GLN A 226 -16.54 42.13 -27.93
N LEU A 227 -16.35 41.59 -29.14
CA LEU A 227 -15.20 40.74 -29.45
C LEU A 227 -13.95 41.60 -29.68
N HIS A 228 -12.85 41.22 -29.03
CA HIS A 228 -11.54 41.87 -29.17
C HIS A 228 -10.50 40.86 -29.61
N LYS A 229 -9.74 41.21 -30.65
CA LYS A 229 -8.55 40.46 -31.06
C LYS A 229 -7.31 41.00 -30.36
N ILE A 230 -6.61 40.09 -29.70
CA ILE A 230 -5.41 40.37 -28.93
C ILE A 230 -4.26 39.62 -29.59
N SER A 231 -3.32 40.34 -30.17
CA SER A 231 -2.13 39.79 -30.80
C SER A 231 -0.89 40.01 -29.94
N VAL A 232 0.14 39.23 -30.20
CA VAL A 232 1.47 39.38 -29.56
C VAL A 232 2.55 39.53 -30.61
N GLU A 233 3.55 40.34 -30.30
CA GLU A 233 4.80 40.43 -31.05
C GLU A 233 5.92 39.80 -30.23
N LEU A 234 6.58 38.78 -30.77
CA LEU A 234 7.66 38.07 -30.08
C LEU A 234 8.56 37.30 -31.05
N ASP A 235 9.79 37.03 -30.59
CA ASP A 235 10.81 36.27 -31.31
C ASP A 235 11.20 35.02 -30.48
N MET A 236 10.71 33.86 -30.89
CA MET A 236 10.93 32.57 -30.22
C MET A 236 12.25 31.95 -30.67
N ASN A 237 13.36 32.49 -30.20
CA ASN A 237 14.69 31.98 -30.54
C ASN A 237 15.10 30.77 -29.65
N GLU A 238 16.27 30.20 -29.93
CA GLU A 238 16.81 29.01 -29.23
C GLU A 238 17.27 29.28 -27.79
N SER A 239 17.48 30.54 -27.41
CA SER A 239 17.95 30.89 -26.06
C SER A 239 16.85 30.83 -25.00
N ILE A 240 15.58 30.74 -25.42
CA ILE A 240 14.43 30.68 -24.52
C ILE A 240 14.27 29.24 -24.02
N ALA A 241 14.60 29.02 -22.75
CA ALA A 241 14.55 27.70 -22.13
C ALA A 241 13.12 27.14 -21.99
N ASP A 242 12.14 28.00 -21.66
CA ASP A 242 10.72 27.63 -21.51
C ASP A 242 9.86 28.49 -22.46
N LYS A 243 9.67 27.97 -23.67
CA LYS A 243 8.96 28.65 -24.75
C LYS A 243 7.49 28.89 -24.43
N SER A 244 6.82 27.91 -23.82
CA SER A 244 5.39 28.03 -23.48
C SER A 244 5.17 29.07 -22.39
N GLU A 245 6.02 29.08 -21.36
CA GLU A 245 5.95 30.07 -20.28
C GLU A 245 6.22 31.50 -20.80
N PHE A 246 7.18 31.64 -21.72
CA PHE A 246 7.45 32.92 -22.36
C PHE A 246 6.24 33.42 -23.19
N LEU A 247 5.64 32.55 -24.01
CA LEU A 247 4.44 32.87 -24.77
C LEU A 247 3.26 33.23 -23.86
N ARG A 248 3.03 32.46 -22.79
CA ARG A 248 2.00 32.73 -21.78
C ARG A 248 2.18 34.12 -21.19
N THR A 249 3.39 34.46 -20.77
CA THR A 249 3.71 35.78 -20.19
C THR A 249 3.42 36.90 -21.18
N LYS A 250 3.85 36.76 -22.44
CA LYS A 250 3.62 37.78 -23.47
C LYS A 250 2.14 37.96 -23.81
N LEU A 251 1.36 36.88 -23.84
CA LEU A 251 -0.09 36.97 -24.02
C LEU A 251 -0.79 37.62 -22.83
N GLN A 252 -0.37 37.33 -21.61
CA GLN A 252 -0.88 38.00 -20.42
C GLN A 252 -0.56 39.50 -20.44
N GLU A 253 0.64 39.91 -20.83
CA GLU A 253 1.01 41.32 -21.00
C GLU A 253 0.15 42.02 -22.06
N ALA A 254 -0.13 41.36 -23.19
CA ALA A 254 -0.98 41.91 -24.24
C ALA A 254 -2.45 42.08 -23.78
N LEU A 255 -3.01 41.08 -23.10
CA LEU A 255 -4.34 41.15 -22.49
C LEU A 255 -4.43 42.25 -21.41
N GLN A 256 -3.37 42.39 -20.61
CA GLN A 256 -3.28 43.42 -19.56
C GLN A 256 -3.21 44.84 -20.15
N SER A 257 -2.67 44.99 -21.36
CA SER A 257 -2.49 46.28 -22.03
C SER A 257 -3.74 46.76 -22.78
N ASN A 258 -4.71 45.89 -23.06
CA ASN A 258 -5.97 46.24 -23.70
C ASN A 258 -7.04 46.61 -22.63
N GLU A 259 -7.67 47.77 -22.79
CA GLU A 259 -8.62 48.32 -21.80
C GLU A 259 -9.83 47.41 -21.54
N SER A 260 -10.32 46.69 -22.56
CA SER A 260 -11.49 45.81 -22.47
C SER A 260 -11.16 44.43 -21.90
N THR A 261 -9.89 44.02 -21.83
CA THR A 261 -9.48 42.72 -21.27
C THR A 261 -8.68 42.79 -19.98
N LYS A 262 -8.17 43.97 -19.62
CA LYS A 262 -7.35 44.19 -18.42
C LYS A 262 -8.03 43.72 -17.14
N SER A 263 -9.23 44.25 -16.84
CA SER A 263 -9.98 43.88 -15.62
C SER A 263 -10.34 42.39 -15.60
N LEU A 264 -10.62 41.82 -16.77
CA LEU A 264 -10.95 40.40 -16.91
C LEU A 264 -9.76 39.50 -16.55
N LEU A 265 -8.54 39.90 -16.90
CA LEU A 265 -7.32 39.19 -16.50
C LEU A 265 -7.04 39.37 -15.00
N GLU A 266 -7.16 40.59 -14.48
CA GLU A 266 -6.93 40.92 -13.06
C GLU A 266 -7.92 40.18 -12.12
N ASP A 267 -9.20 40.10 -12.50
CA ASP A 267 -10.24 39.38 -11.76
C ASP A 267 -10.19 37.86 -11.99
N GLY A 268 -9.32 37.39 -12.90
CA GLY A 268 -9.19 35.99 -13.29
C GLY A 268 -10.43 35.45 -14.01
N GLU A 269 -11.18 36.31 -14.70
CA GLU A 269 -12.24 35.91 -15.63
C GLU A 269 -11.66 35.37 -16.93
N ILE A 270 -10.61 36.00 -17.45
CA ILE A 270 -9.77 35.43 -18.52
C ILE A 270 -8.47 34.93 -17.88
N ASN A 271 -8.07 33.71 -18.23
CA ASN A 271 -6.83 33.11 -17.75
C ASN A 271 -6.04 32.51 -18.89
N ILE A 272 -4.72 32.71 -18.85
CA ILE A 272 -3.77 31.96 -19.66
C ILE A 272 -2.97 31.06 -18.72
N GLY A 273 -3.00 29.76 -18.94
CA GLY A 273 -2.19 28.81 -18.18
C GLY A 273 -1.53 27.78 -19.09
N LEU A 274 -0.83 26.84 -18.47
CA LEU A 274 -0.12 25.78 -19.18
C LEU A 274 -0.77 24.41 -18.95
N ALA A 275 -0.44 23.49 -19.84
CA ALA A 275 -0.78 22.08 -19.73
C ALA A 275 0.38 21.18 -20.22
N ASP A 276 0.25 19.87 -19.98
CA ASP A 276 1.16 18.81 -20.41
C ASP A 276 2.59 18.98 -19.88
N GLY A 277 2.69 19.38 -18.61
CA GLY A 277 3.96 19.70 -17.98
C GLY A 277 4.64 20.92 -18.60
N GLY A 278 3.86 21.95 -18.95
CA GLY A 278 4.38 23.22 -19.46
C GLY A 278 4.63 23.27 -20.97
N ARG A 279 4.05 22.35 -21.75
CA ARG A 279 4.31 22.27 -23.21
C ARG A 279 3.19 22.81 -24.08
N SER A 280 2.03 23.04 -23.49
CA SER A 280 0.80 23.44 -24.16
C SER A 280 0.20 24.66 -23.46
N LEU A 281 -0.58 25.45 -24.19
CA LEU A 281 -1.25 26.64 -23.69
C LEU A 281 -2.73 26.36 -23.47
N ILE A 282 -3.29 26.91 -22.41
CA ILE A 282 -4.74 26.99 -22.17
C ILE A 282 -5.13 28.45 -22.14
N ILE A 283 -6.07 28.82 -22.99
CA ILE A 283 -6.81 30.07 -22.92
C ILE A 283 -8.17 29.73 -22.32
N ASN A 284 -8.55 30.41 -21.25
CA ASN A 284 -9.79 30.17 -20.53
C ASN A 284 -10.59 31.45 -20.36
N ASP A 285 -11.89 31.33 -20.54
CA ASP A 285 -12.86 32.33 -20.16
C ASP A 285 -13.83 31.70 -19.15
N ARG A 286 -13.63 32.07 -17.88
CA ARG A 286 -14.44 31.63 -16.74
C ARG A 286 -15.91 31.97 -16.89
N ARG A 287 -16.27 32.96 -17.70
CA ARG A 287 -17.65 33.39 -17.92
C ARG A 287 -18.36 32.50 -18.94
N GLY A 288 -17.61 31.68 -19.67
CA GLY A 288 -18.14 30.73 -20.66
C GLY A 288 -18.30 31.31 -22.07
N TYR A 289 -17.79 32.52 -22.35
CA TYR A 289 -17.81 33.06 -23.71
C TYR A 289 -16.90 32.27 -24.64
N LYS A 290 -17.25 32.27 -25.93
CA LYS A 290 -16.45 31.60 -26.94
C LYS A 290 -15.07 32.26 -27.07
N ILE A 291 -14.04 31.44 -27.18
CA ILE A 291 -12.66 31.83 -27.41
C ILE A 291 -12.29 31.39 -28.82
N ASN A 292 -11.74 32.28 -29.64
CA ASN A 292 -11.18 31.92 -30.93
C ASN A 292 -9.68 32.25 -30.98
N VAL A 293 -8.96 31.54 -31.84
CA VAL A 293 -7.60 31.90 -32.24
C VAL A 293 -7.50 31.88 -33.77
N GLY A 294 -6.65 32.73 -34.32
CA GLY A 294 -6.43 32.81 -35.75
C GLY A 294 -5.05 33.34 -36.10
N GLY A 295 -4.78 33.42 -37.41
CA GLY A 295 -3.47 33.82 -37.96
C GLY A 295 -2.71 32.66 -38.61
N GLU A 296 -1.75 33.01 -39.47
CA GLU A 296 -0.98 32.07 -40.30
C GLU A 296 -0.13 31.09 -39.47
N LYS A 297 0.17 31.42 -38.21
CA LYS A 297 1.09 30.67 -37.33
C LYS A 297 0.40 29.95 -36.17
N THR A 298 -0.93 29.84 -36.17
CA THR A 298 -1.68 29.04 -35.18
C THR A 298 -1.22 27.59 -35.09
N GLY A 299 -0.85 26.98 -36.23
CA GLY A 299 -0.37 25.59 -36.28
C GLY A 299 0.97 25.38 -35.55
N VAL A 300 1.92 26.33 -35.62
CA VAL A 300 3.21 26.20 -34.90
C VAL A 300 3.05 26.39 -33.39
N LEU A 301 1.96 27.02 -32.97
CA LEU A 301 1.55 27.16 -31.57
C LEU A 301 0.75 25.95 -31.07
N GLY A 302 0.53 24.94 -31.90
CA GLY A 302 -0.16 23.70 -31.52
C GLY A 302 -1.68 23.80 -31.51
N PHE A 303 -2.29 24.90 -31.96
CA PHE A 303 -3.75 25.00 -32.02
C PHE A 303 -4.31 24.19 -33.19
N THR A 304 -4.79 22.98 -32.92
CA THR A 304 -5.49 22.11 -33.88
C THR A 304 -6.96 22.50 -34.02
N GLN A 305 -7.54 23.09 -32.97
CA GLN A 305 -8.85 23.73 -32.97
C GLN A 305 -8.65 25.23 -32.86
N THR A 306 -9.39 26.00 -33.65
CA THR A 306 -9.33 27.47 -33.67
C THR A 306 -10.43 28.12 -32.85
N GLN A 307 -11.33 27.33 -32.26
CA GLN A 307 -12.48 27.82 -31.52
C GLN A 307 -12.76 26.89 -30.33
N SER A 308 -13.08 27.45 -29.18
CA SER A 308 -13.46 26.68 -27.99
C SER A 308 -14.75 25.91 -28.23
N GLN A 309 -14.85 24.71 -27.67
CA GLN A 309 -16.09 23.93 -27.70
C GLN A 309 -17.10 24.51 -26.70
N THR A 310 -18.33 24.72 -27.17
CA THR A 310 -19.48 25.12 -26.34
C THR A 310 -20.62 24.15 -26.61
N LYS A 311 -21.35 23.76 -25.56
CA LYS A 311 -22.59 22.98 -25.70
C LYS A 311 -23.74 23.94 -25.96
N ASP A 312 -24.56 23.62 -26.95
CA ASP A 312 -25.75 24.41 -27.24
C ASP A 312 -26.73 24.40 -26.05
N LEU A 313 -27.32 25.55 -25.74
CA LEU A 313 -28.36 25.64 -24.71
C LEU A 313 -29.58 24.79 -25.09
N TYR A 314 -29.91 24.77 -26.38
CA TYR A 314 -30.90 23.86 -26.94
C TYR A 314 -30.33 23.25 -28.23
N ALA A 315 -30.34 21.92 -28.31
CA ALA A 315 -30.07 21.20 -29.54
C ALA A 315 -31.33 20.42 -29.93
N GLY A 316 -32.00 20.88 -30.99
CA GLY A 316 -33.20 20.23 -31.52
C GLY A 316 -32.91 18.79 -31.93
N ASN A 317 -33.78 17.87 -31.52
CA ASN A 317 -33.71 16.46 -31.89
C ASN A 317 -34.63 16.10 -33.06
N VAL A 318 -35.47 17.03 -33.50
CA VAL A 318 -36.45 16.88 -34.59
C VAL A 318 -36.19 17.97 -35.63
N GLU A 319 -36.19 17.57 -36.90
CA GLU A 319 -36.08 18.50 -38.03
C GLU A 319 -37.30 19.41 -38.10
N VAL A 320 -37.10 20.64 -38.54
CA VAL A 320 -38.22 21.56 -38.80
C VAL A 320 -39.09 20.95 -39.89
N LYS A 321 -40.41 20.90 -39.70
CA LYS A 321 -41.32 20.32 -40.70
C LYS A 321 -41.32 21.15 -41.98
N GLU A 322 -41.42 20.47 -43.12
CA GLU A 322 -41.71 21.10 -44.41
C GLU A 322 -43.17 21.59 -44.49
N GLY A 323 -43.42 22.49 -45.45
CA GLY A 323 -44.72 23.08 -45.72
C GLY A 323 -45.08 24.27 -44.82
N LEU A 324 -46.34 24.71 -44.90
CA LEU A 324 -46.83 25.85 -44.12
C LEU A 324 -46.99 25.44 -42.66
N LEU A 325 -46.21 26.05 -41.78
CA LEU A 325 -46.32 25.87 -40.34
C LEU A 325 -47.35 26.86 -39.78
N THR A 326 -48.16 26.40 -38.82
CA THR A 326 -49.24 27.20 -38.23
C THR A 326 -49.09 27.32 -36.72
N GLY A 327 -49.57 28.43 -36.16
CA GLY A 327 -49.51 28.71 -34.73
C GLY A 327 -48.36 29.63 -34.37
N LYS A 328 -48.28 29.97 -33.09
CA LYS A 328 -47.32 30.93 -32.56
C LYS A 328 -46.39 30.25 -31.57
N ILE A 329 -45.11 30.55 -31.70
CA ILE A 329 -44.10 30.26 -30.67
C ILE A 329 -43.76 31.56 -29.95
N GLN A 330 -43.33 31.45 -28.69
CA GLN A 330 -42.90 32.58 -27.87
C GLN A 330 -41.46 32.33 -27.43
N VAL A 331 -40.60 33.33 -27.61
CA VAL A 331 -39.20 33.28 -27.16
C VAL A 331 -38.91 34.55 -26.38
N ASN A 332 -38.58 34.41 -25.10
CA ASN A 332 -38.35 35.53 -24.18
C ASN A 332 -39.50 36.55 -24.14
N GLY A 333 -40.74 36.08 -24.36
CA GLY A 333 -41.95 36.92 -24.39
C GLY A 333 -42.28 37.51 -25.78
N THR A 334 -41.39 37.38 -26.77
CA THR A 334 -41.63 37.79 -28.16
C THR A 334 -42.38 36.68 -28.90
N GLU A 335 -43.55 36.99 -29.47
CA GLU A 335 -44.30 36.06 -30.34
C GLU A 335 -43.72 36.03 -31.76
N ILE A 336 -43.53 34.81 -32.28
CA ILE A 336 -43.25 34.54 -33.69
C ILE A 336 -44.41 33.71 -34.24
N ASP A 337 -45.14 34.28 -35.21
CA ASP A 337 -46.19 33.57 -35.94
C ASP A 337 -45.58 32.79 -37.11
N LEU A 338 -45.57 31.46 -37.00
CA LEU A 338 -44.94 30.58 -37.99
C LEU A 338 -45.59 30.69 -39.37
N SER A 339 -46.87 31.07 -39.43
CA SER A 339 -47.60 31.24 -40.70
C SER A 339 -47.12 32.44 -41.51
N GLN A 340 -46.47 33.40 -40.86
CA GLN A 340 -45.96 34.62 -41.51
C GLN A 340 -44.54 34.46 -42.07
N ILE A 341 -43.82 33.42 -41.63
CA ILE A 341 -42.41 33.19 -42.00
C ILE A 341 -42.19 31.89 -42.77
N THR A 342 -43.22 31.03 -42.88
CA THR A 342 -43.17 29.77 -43.65
C THR A 342 -44.19 29.75 -44.78
N LYS A 343 -44.00 28.89 -45.78
CA LYS A 343 -44.89 28.77 -46.96
C LYS A 343 -45.21 27.31 -47.25
N LYS A 344 -46.31 27.06 -47.98
CA LYS A 344 -46.79 25.70 -48.29
C LYS A 344 -45.77 24.88 -49.08
N GLU A 345 -44.98 25.56 -49.91
CA GLU A 345 -43.93 25.01 -50.76
C GLU A 345 -42.54 24.96 -50.11
N ASN A 346 -42.36 25.47 -48.88
CA ASN A 346 -41.06 25.44 -48.23
C ASN A 346 -40.66 24.01 -47.87
N ASP A 347 -39.42 23.63 -48.14
CA ASP A 347 -38.81 22.43 -47.55
C ASP A 347 -38.39 22.67 -46.09
N SER A 348 -37.91 21.61 -45.44
CA SER A 348 -37.42 21.65 -44.06
C SER A 348 -36.29 22.67 -43.85
N GLN A 349 -35.35 22.74 -44.79
CA GLN A 349 -34.18 23.62 -44.71
C GLN A 349 -34.59 25.10 -44.80
N GLN A 350 -35.50 25.43 -45.72
CA GLN A 350 -36.04 26.77 -45.91
C GLN A 350 -36.83 27.23 -44.68
N ASN A 351 -37.64 26.35 -44.10
CA ASN A 351 -38.36 26.67 -42.86
C ASN A 351 -37.39 26.84 -41.69
N ALA A 352 -36.39 25.98 -41.55
CA ALA A 352 -35.38 26.11 -40.51
C ALA A 352 -34.61 27.45 -40.63
N ALA A 353 -34.20 27.83 -41.84
CA ALA A 353 -33.53 29.10 -42.09
C ALA A 353 -34.41 30.31 -41.73
N ALA A 354 -35.70 30.30 -42.11
CA ALA A 354 -36.63 31.37 -41.79
C ALA A 354 -36.88 31.52 -40.28
N ILE A 355 -37.01 30.40 -39.56
CA ILE A 355 -37.15 30.38 -38.10
C ILE A 355 -35.86 30.89 -37.44
N VAL A 356 -34.69 30.45 -37.88
CA VAL A 356 -33.40 30.94 -37.38
C VAL A 356 -33.26 32.45 -37.58
N GLU A 357 -33.62 32.98 -38.75
CA GLU A 357 -33.58 34.42 -39.00
C GLU A 357 -34.51 35.20 -38.06
N ALA A 358 -35.71 34.68 -37.80
CA ALA A 358 -36.66 35.29 -36.86
C ALA A 358 -36.14 35.25 -35.42
N LEU A 359 -35.54 34.14 -34.99
CA LEU A 359 -34.98 33.98 -33.65
C LEU A 359 -33.76 34.88 -33.42
N ASN A 360 -32.87 35.02 -34.42
CA ASN A 360 -31.69 35.89 -34.34
C ASN A 360 -32.01 37.39 -34.27
N LYS A 361 -33.27 37.79 -34.50
CA LYS A 361 -33.74 39.17 -34.27
C LYS A 361 -34.06 39.45 -32.80
N ILE A 362 -34.12 38.43 -31.96
CA ILE A 362 -34.38 38.55 -30.53
C ILE A 362 -33.04 38.79 -29.82
N GLU A 363 -32.96 39.87 -29.06
CA GLU A 363 -31.74 40.26 -28.35
C GLU A 363 -31.23 39.12 -27.44
N GLY A 364 -29.95 38.79 -27.59
CA GLY A 364 -29.28 37.75 -26.81
C GLY A 364 -29.59 36.30 -27.23
N VAL A 365 -30.44 36.07 -28.23
CA VAL A 365 -30.70 34.74 -28.80
C VAL A 365 -29.83 34.52 -30.03
N LEU A 366 -29.11 33.40 -30.04
CA LEU A 366 -28.28 32.96 -31.17
C LEU A 366 -28.83 31.62 -31.66
N ALA A 367 -29.52 31.66 -32.79
CA ALA A 367 -30.05 30.49 -33.45
C ALA A 367 -29.19 30.10 -34.66
N SER A 368 -29.02 28.80 -34.84
CA SER A 368 -28.40 28.21 -36.03
C SER A 368 -29.11 26.91 -36.41
N THR A 369 -28.74 26.34 -37.56
CA THR A 369 -29.28 25.05 -38.03
C THR A 369 -28.16 24.05 -38.23
N ALA A 370 -28.35 22.81 -37.76
CA ALA A 370 -27.55 21.66 -38.12
C ALA A 370 -28.47 20.54 -38.60
N ASP A 371 -28.30 20.06 -39.83
CA ASP A 371 -29.19 19.06 -40.45
C ASP A 371 -30.68 19.43 -40.33
N ASN A 372 -31.03 20.68 -40.64
CA ASN A 372 -32.39 21.24 -40.53
C ASN A 372 -33.01 21.22 -39.11
N LYS A 373 -32.21 20.97 -38.08
CA LYS A 373 -32.61 21.06 -36.67
C LYS A 373 -32.16 22.40 -36.10
N ILE A 374 -33.02 23.02 -35.31
CA ILE A 374 -32.70 24.30 -34.66
C ILE A 374 -31.79 24.05 -33.47
N THR A 375 -30.71 24.81 -33.40
CA THR A 375 -29.84 24.93 -32.22
C THR A 375 -29.93 26.34 -31.69
N LEU A 376 -30.03 26.50 -30.36
CA LEU A 376 -30.07 27.80 -29.70
C LEU A 376 -28.93 27.93 -28.71
N ASN A 377 -28.34 29.11 -28.71
CA ASN A 377 -27.33 29.58 -27.77
C ASN A 377 -27.65 30.99 -27.31
N SER A 378 -26.93 31.41 -26.27
CA SER A 378 -26.90 32.80 -25.85
C SER A 378 -25.47 33.16 -25.47
N HIS A 379 -25.21 34.46 -25.36
CA HIS A 379 -23.97 34.95 -24.77
C HIS A 379 -24.21 35.58 -23.40
N SER A 380 -25.45 35.83 -22.98
CA SER A 380 -25.69 36.60 -21.75
C SER A 380 -27.11 36.53 -21.20
N THR A 381 -27.97 35.67 -21.75
CA THR A 381 -29.39 35.61 -21.35
C THR A 381 -29.91 34.19 -21.18
N THR A 382 -31.10 34.10 -20.61
CA THR A 382 -31.92 32.91 -20.62
C THR A 382 -32.80 32.92 -21.85
N ILE A 383 -32.97 31.76 -22.48
CA ILE A 383 -33.96 31.55 -23.53
C ILE A 383 -35.17 30.82 -22.92
N ASN A 384 -36.29 31.52 -22.81
CA ASN A 384 -37.56 30.96 -22.40
C ASN A 384 -38.41 30.67 -23.64
N LEU A 385 -38.53 29.40 -23.99
CA LEU A 385 -39.35 28.91 -25.09
C LEU A 385 -40.75 28.53 -24.59
N GLY A 386 -41.77 29.13 -25.21
CA GLY A 386 -43.18 28.84 -24.97
C GLY A 386 -43.98 28.82 -26.28
N GLY A 387 -45.27 28.56 -26.20
CA GLY A 387 -46.16 28.42 -27.36
C GLY A 387 -47.00 27.15 -27.28
N SER A 388 -47.84 26.90 -28.30
CA SER A 388 -48.57 25.63 -28.37
C SER A 388 -47.62 24.46 -28.66
N ASN A 389 -47.90 23.29 -28.09
CA ASN A 389 -47.06 22.10 -28.28
C ASN A 389 -46.94 21.72 -29.76
N GLU A 390 -48.02 21.90 -30.54
CA GLU A 390 -48.04 21.60 -31.97
C GLU A 390 -47.11 22.54 -32.76
N ALA A 391 -47.15 23.84 -32.46
CA ALA A 391 -46.31 24.84 -33.12
C ALA A 391 -44.82 24.60 -32.80
N LEU A 392 -44.49 24.44 -31.52
CA LEU A 392 -43.12 24.15 -31.07
C LEU A 392 -42.57 22.88 -31.72
N LYS A 393 -43.33 21.78 -31.69
CA LYS A 393 -42.90 20.51 -32.29
C LYS A 393 -42.75 20.62 -33.82
N SER A 394 -43.56 21.42 -34.50
CA SER A 394 -43.42 21.65 -35.94
C SER A 394 -42.18 22.48 -36.30
N ALA A 395 -41.78 23.39 -35.41
CA ALA A 395 -40.57 24.19 -35.50
C ALA A 395 -39.31 23.48 -35.00
N GLY A 396 -39.41 22.20 -34.59
CA GLY A 396 -38.27 21.46 -34.02
C GLY A 396 -37.79 22.02 -32.68
N LEU A 397 -38.68 22.66 -31.91
CA LEU A 397 -38.42 23.30 -30.62
C LEU A 397 -39.18 22.57 -29.48
N GLN A 398 -38.70 22.77 -28.24
CA GLN A 398 -39.36 22.28 -27.03
C GLN A 398 -39.56 23.43 -26.04
N ALA A 399 -40.73 23.48 -25.39
CA ALA A 399 -40.97 24.45 -24.33
C ALA A 399 -40.01 24.21 -23.16
N GLY A 400 -39.46 25.29 -22.61
CA GLY A 400 -38.49 25.19 -21.54
C GLY A 400 -37.72 26.48 -21.30
N LYS A 401 -37.05 26.53 -20.16
CA LYS A 401 -36.15 27.62 -19.79
C LYS A 401 -34.71 27.11 -19.93
N TYR A 402 -33.97 27.71 -20.84
CA TYR A 402 -32.60 27.34 -21.17
C TYR A 402 -31.68 28.50 -20.75
N THR A 403 -31.04 28.36 -19.60
CA THR A 403 -30.22 29.43 -19.00
C THR A 403 -28.77 29.27 -19.39
N ASP A 404 -28.19 30.31 -19.99
CA ASP A 404 -26.77 30.32 -20.31
C ASP A 404 -25.87 30.28 -19.07
N PHE A 405 -24.73 29.61 -19.20
CA PHE A 405 -23.76 29.49 -18.12
C PHE A 405 -23.28 30.87 -17.62
N SER A 406 -23.10 31.85 -18.52
CA SER A 406 -22.68 33.21 -18.17
C SER A 406 -23.64 33.91 -17.20
N VAL A 407 -24.96 33.66 -17.33
CA VAL A 407 -26.00 34.23 -16.45
C VAL A 407 -25.84 33.68 -15.03
N LEU A 408 -25.59 32.38 -14.90
CA LEU A 408 -25.43 31.75 -13.59
C LEU A 408 -24.06 32.02 -13.00
N GLN A 409 -23.01 32.10 -13.82
CA GLN A 409 -21.67 32.51 -13.40
C GLN A 409 -21.70 33.88 -12.74
N LYS A 410 -22.47 34.84 -13.26
CA LYS A 410 -22.60 36.17 -12.66
C LYS A 410 -23.29 36.15 -11.29
N ASN A 411 -24.19 35.19 -11.07
CA ASN A 411 -25.11 35.20 -9.94
C ASN A 411 -24.78 34.15 -8.86
N ILE A 412 -24.80 32.86 -9.20
CA ILE A 412 -24.69 31.73 -8.25
C ILE A 412 -23.47 30.85 -8.48
N LEU A 413 -22.77 30.98 -9.60
CA LEU A 413 -21.57 30.20 -9.97
C LEU A 413 -20.31 31.08 -10.06
N LYS A 414 -20.33 32.29 -9.49
CA LYS A 414 -19.18 33.20 -9.52
C LYS A 414 -17.99 32.54 -8.80
N ALA A 415 -16.97 32.14 -9.55
CA ALA A 415 -15.80 31.50 -8.97
C ALA A 415 -14.75 32.55 -8.59
N LYS A 416 -14.22 32.42 -7.37
CA LYS A 416 -13.05 33.14 -6.88
C LYS A 416 -11.96 32.13 -6.54
N ASN A 417 -10.82 32.22 -7.21
CA ASN A 417 -9.68 31.37 -6.92
C ASN A 417 -9.02 31.84 -5.61
N VAL A 418 -8.87 30.92 -4.66
CA VAL A 418 -8.23 31.16 -3.36
C VAL A 418 -6.79 30.68 -3.38
N GLN A 419 -6.53 29.58 -4.08
CA GLN A 419 -5.20 29.03 -4.31
C GLN A 419 -5.14 28.46 -5.71
N THR A 420 -4.16 28.88 -6.49
CA THR A 420 -3.90 28.34 -7.81
C THR A 420 -3.06 27.08 -7.71
N ALA A 421 -3.45 26.03 -8.44
CA ALA A 421 -2.60 24.85 -8.57
C ALA A 421 -1.28 25.20 -9.27
N THR A 422 -0.18 24.71 -8.73
CA THR A 422 1.16 24.97 -9.27
C THR A 422 2.07 23.78 -9.03
N ASP A 423 3.04 23.59 -9.90
CA ASP A 423 4.13 22.63 -9.68
C ASP A 423 5.04 23.07 -8.53
N SER A 424 5.70 22.08 -7.92
CA SER A 424 6.88 22.30 -7.10
C SER A 424 8.06 22.67 -8.00
N GLU A 425 9.00 23.41 -7.42
CA GLU A 425 10.24 23.78 -8.08
C GLU A 425 11.40 23.59 -7.10
N ILE A 426 12.42 22.86 -7.53
CA ILE A 426 13.65 22.65 -6.75
C ILE A 426 14.88 22.99 -7.58
N SER A 427 15.96 23.36 -6.91
CA SER A 427 17.31 23.34 -7.48
C SER A 427 18.01 22.06 -7.05
N TYR A 428 18.32 21.18 -8.00
CA TYR A 428 19.10 19.96 -7.78
C TYR A 428 20.49 20.16 -8.36
N ASN A 429 21.52 20.27 -7.52
CA ASN A 429 22.90 20.55 -7.95
C ASN A 429 23.03 21.74 -8.94
N GLY A 430 22.18 22.77 -8.77
CA GLY A 430 22.13 23.96 -9.62
C GLY A 430 21.17 23.90 -10.81
N ALA A 431 20.60 22.73 -11.13
CA ALA A 431 19.59 22.59 -12.19
C ALA A 431 18.17 22.79 -11.61
N ILE A 432 17.37 23.63 -12.26
CA ILE A 432 15.97 23.86 -11.88
C ILE A 432 15.10 22.71 -12.40
N ILE A 433 14.34 22.09 -11.51
CA ILE A 433 13.46 20.96 -11.83
C ILE A 433 12.07 21.26 -11.28
N LYS A 434 11.04 21.08 -12.13
CA LYS A 434 9.63 21.20 -11.75
C LYS A 434 8.97 19.82 -11.64
N ARG A 435 8.07 19.65 -10.68
CA ARG A 435 7.24 18.43 -10.53
C ARG A 435 5.82 18.77 -10.10
N PRO A 436 4.81 18.00 -10.53
CA PRO A 436 3.42 18.26 -10.13
C PRO A 436 3.14 17.94 -8.66
N SER A 437 4.03 17.22 -7.97
CA SER A 437 3.88 16.77 -6.59
C SER A 437 4.99 17.34 -5.67
N ASN A 438 4.71 17.33 -4.36
CA ASN A 438 5.72 17.54 -3.31
C ASN A 438 6.45 16.24 -2.94
N THR A 439 6.07 15.11 -3.50
CA THR A 439 6.84 13.86 -3.42
C THR A 439 7.48 13.59 -4.77
N ILE A 440 8.80 13.48 -4.78
CA ILE A 440 9.65 13.37 -5.96
C ILE A 440 10.47 12.09 -5.83
N ASP A 441 10.24 11.13 -6.71
CA ASP A 441 10.87 9.79 -6.69
C ASP A 441 11.51 9.42 -8.04
N ASP A 442 11.56 10.36 -8.98
CA ASP A 442 11.92 10.13 -10.37
C ASP A 442 13.21 10.87 -10.82
N ILE A 443 13.87 11.60 -9.90
CA ILE A 443 15.14 12.30 -10.20
C ILE A 443 16.33 11.35 -10.08
N VAL A 444 16.39 10.58 -9.00
CA VAL A 444 17.45 9.60 -8.74
C VAL A 444 16.80 8.28 -8.41
N GLY A 445 17.11 7.23 -9.17
CA GLY A 445 16.55 5.90 -8.95
C GLY A 445 16.81 5.41 -7.51
N GLY A 446 15.74 5.10 -6.79
CA GLY A 446 15.80 4.64 -5.41
C GLY A 446 15.82 5.73 -4.34
N LEU A 447 15.75 7.02 -4.72
CA LEU A 447 15.64 8.14 -3.78
C LEU A 447 14.23 8.75 -3.87
N THR A 448 13.56 8.88 -2.74
CA THR A 448 12.30 9.63 -2.62
C THR A 448 12.52 10.85 -1.76
N ILE A 449 12.16 12.02 -2.28
CA ILE A 449 12.27 13.32 -1.62
C ILE A 449 10.85 13.86 -1.40
N THR A 450 10.54 14.23 -0.16
CA THR A 450 9.26 14.84 0.20
C THR A 450 9.50 16.28 0.67
N LEU A 451 9.05 17.23 -0.13
CA LEU A 451 9.14 18.66 0.13
C LEU A 451 8.15 19.06 1.23
N GLN A 452 8.60 19.89 2.17
CA GLN A 452 7.80 20.30 3.33
C GLN A 452 7.59 21.82 3.38
N LYS A 453 8.60 22.60 2.98
CA LYS A 453 8.56 24.06 2.88
C LYS A 453 9.61 24.57 1.92
N VAL A 454 9.50 25.85 1.57
CA VAL A 454 10.52 26.57 0.79
C VAL A 454 11.79 26.71 1.64
N SER A 455 12.95 26.47 1.02
CA SER A 455 14.27 26.66 1.64
C SER A 455 14.55 28.14 1.86
N GLU A 456 15.43 28.45 2.82
CA GLU A 456 15.99 29.80 2.89
C GLU A 456 16.89 30.04 1.67
N GLU A 457 16.77 31.21 1.04
CA GLU A 457 17.50 31.53 -0.18
C GLU A 457 19.01 31.36 0.00
N GLY A 458 19.64 30.60 -0.91
CA GLY A 458 21.07 30.32 -0.87
C GLY A 458 21.50 29.33 0.22
N LYS A 459 20.55 28.70 0.93
CA LYS A 459 20.81 27.68 1.95
C LYS A 459 20.10 26.36 1.59
N PRO A 460 20.69 25.54 0.69
CA PRO A 460 20.12 24.26 0.32
C PRO A 460 20.16 23.27 1.50
N ASP A 461 19.21 22.35 1.52
CA ASP A 461 19.25 21.17 2.38
C ASP A 461 20.20 20.14 1.74
N THR A 462 21.07 19.53 2.56
CA THR A 462 21.96 18.45 2.10
C THR A 462 21.39 17.11 2.53
N ILE A 463 21.09 16.25 1.56
CA ILE A 463 20.74 14.84 1.77
C ILE A 463 22.05 14.06 1.75
N SER A 464 22.43 13.47 2.88
CA SER A 464 23.59 12.58 3.00
C SER A 464 23.14 11.14 3.06
N ILE A 465 23.55 10.35 2.07
CA ILE A 465 23.26 8.93 1.96
C ILE A 465 24.52 8.16 2.34
N THR A 466 24.46 7.38 3.42
CA THR A 466 25.60 6.60 3.94
C THR A 466 25.25 5.12 4.11
N SER A 467 26.26 4.27 4.30
CA SER A 467 26.03 2.87 4.68
C SER A 467 25.35 2.78 6.04
N ASN A 468 24.32 1.94 6.16
CA ASN A 468 23.72 1.63 7.46
C ASN A 468 24.53 0.55 8.19
N THR A 469 25.55 0.98 8.94
CA THR A 469 26.41 0.09 9.73
C THR A 469 25.86 -0.20 11.12
N GLU A 470 24.99 0.67 11.65
CA GLU A 470 24.41 0.55 12.98
C GLU A 470 23.57 -0.73 13.13
N ASP A 471 22.76 -1.05 12.11
CA ASP A 471 21.97 -2.28 12.11
C ASP A 471 22.86 -3.53 12.09
N ILE A 472 23.98 -3.50 11.37
CA ILE A 472 24.94 -4.61 11.32
C ILE A 472 25.57 -4.82 12.71
N VAL A 473 26.02 -3.72 13.35
CA VAL A 473 26.58 -3.76 14.71
C VAL A 473 25.59 -4.36 15.69
N LYS A 474 24.31 -3.94 15.62
CA LYS A 474 23.25 -4.43 16.49
C LYS A 474 22.98 -5.92 16.30
N GLU A 475 22.90 -6.41 15.06
CA GLU A 475 22.68 -7.84 14.81
C GLU A 475 23.86 -8.70 15.28
N VAL A 476 25.10 -8.19 15.21
CA VAL A 476 26.26 -8.88 15.81
C VAL A 476 26.17 -8.93 17.34
N GLN A 477 25.74 -7.85 18.00
CA GLN A 477 25.54 -7.84 19.45
C GLN A 477 24.48 -8.87 19.89
N GLU A 478 23.35 -8.91 19.19
CA GLU A 478 22.30 -9.90 19.48
C GLU A 478 22.74 -11.33 19.17
N PHE A 479 23.55 -11.53 18.12
CA PHE A 479 24.17 -12.83 17.86
C PHE A 479 25.07 -13.29 19.02
N VAL A 480 25.96 -12.44 19.52
CA VAL A 480 26.86 -12.76 20.64
C VAL A 480 26.06 -13.12 21.89
N LYS A 481 25.01 -12.35 22.18
CA LYS A 481 24.09 -12.61 23.30
C LYS A 481 23.39 -13.96 23.13
N ALA A 482 22.75 -14.21 21.99
CA ALA A 482 22.04 -15.45 21.71
C ALA A 482 22.98 -16.67 21.78
N TYR A 483 24.23 -16.52 21.33
CA TYR A 483 25.24 -17.57 21.43
C TYR A 483 25.55 -17.88 22.91
N ASN A 484 25.80 -16.86 23.72
CA ASN A 484 26.11 -17.01 25.15
C ASN A 484 24.93 -17.52 25.99
N GLU A 485 23.69 -17.36 25.52
CA GLU A 485 22.50 -17.99 26.12
C GLU A 485 22.32 -19.46 25.68
N THR A 486 22.77 -19.81 24.47
CA THR A 486 22.60 -21.14 23.88
C THR A 486 23.61 -22.15 24.41
N VAL A 487 24.89 -21.78 24.50
CA VAL A 487 25.97 -22.70 24.90
C VAL A 487 25.76 -23.28 26.30
N PRO A 488 25.40 -22.51 27.34
CA PRO A 488 25.13 -23.08 28.67
C PRO A 488 23.99 -24.09 28.68
N LYS A 489 22.96 -23.90 27.86
CA LYS A 489 21.84 -24.86 27.74
C LYS A 489 22.31 -26.18 27.13
N LEU A 490 23.12 -26.12 26.07
CA LEU A 490 23.75 -27.31 25.48
C LEU A 490 24.66 -28.02 26.49
N ASP A 491 25.41 -27.27 27.29
CA ASP A 491 26.28 -27.82 28.33
C ASP A 491 25.50 -28.52 29.43
N ALA A 492 24.41 -27.90 29.93
CA ALA A 492 23.58 -28.45 31.01
C ALA A 492 22.99 -29.83 30.65
N VAL A 493 22.62 -30.03 29.38
CA VAL A 493 22.00 -31.28 28.92
C VAL A 493 23.01 -32.32 28.43
N THR A 494 24.28 -31.97 28.20
CA THR A 494 25.28 -32.90 27.66
C THR A 494 26.43 -33.25 28.61
N LYS A 495 26.77 -32.39 29.58
CA LYS A 495 27.90 -32.62 30.48
C LYS A 495 27.56 -33.58 31.62
N PHE A 496 28.60 -34.25 32.13
CA PHE A 496 28.52 -34.99 33.38
C PHE A 496 28.75 -34.05 34.55
N ASP A 497 27.86 -34.10 35.53
CA ASP A 497 28.00 -33.39 36.79
C ASP A 497 28.72 -34.30 37.82
N PRO A 498 29.96 -33.94 38.22
CA PRO A 498 30.73 -34.74 39.17
C PRO A 498 30.15 -34.75 40.59
N ASP A 499 29.40 -33.72 40.97
CA ASP A 499 28.86 -33.57 42.32
C ASP A 499 27.61 -34.45 42.50
N THR A 500 26.72 -34.44 41.51
CA THR A 500 25.51 -35.28 41.52
C THR A 500 25.76 -36.67 40.94
N LYS A 501 26.94 -36.91 40.35
CA LYS A 501 27.31 -38.13 39.61
C LYS A 501 26.30 -38.51 38.51
N ARG A 502 25.63 -37.51 37.93
CA ARG A 502 24.62 -37.69 36.88
C ARG A 502 25.04 -36.94 35.62
N GLY A 503 24.86 -37.59 34.47
CA GLY A 503 24.94 -36.91 33.18
C GLY A 503 23.68 -36.10 32.92
N GLY A 504 23.83 -35.00 32.18
CA GLY A 504 22.70 -34.36 31.52
C GLY A 504 21.94 -35.36 30.64
N VAL A 505 20.66 -35.07 30.35
CA VAL A 505 19.74 -36.01 29.70
C VAL A 505 20.23 -36.52 28.32
N PHE A 506 21.14 -35.78 27.68
CA PHE A 506 21.73 -36.05 26.37
C PHE A 506 23.24 -36.33 26.43
N ASN A 507 23.79 -36.72 27.58
CA ASN A 507 25.22 -37.02 27.73
C ASN A 507 25.77 -38.13 26.81
N THR A 508 24.89 -38.97 26.27
CA THR A 508 25.21 -40.07 25.34
C THR A 508 24.75 -39.81 23.91
N GLU A 509 24.02 -38.71 23.67
CA GLU A 509 23.54 -38.37 22.32
C GLU A 509 24.62 -37.64 21.53
N SER A 510 25.20 -38.32 20.54
CA SER A 510 26.26 -37.78 19.69
C SER A 510 25.83 -36.53 18.94
N LEU A 511 24.58 -36.50 18.43
CA LEU A 511 24.02 -35.36 17.72
C LEU A 511 24.04 -34.09 18.59
N ILE A 512 23.50 -34.15 19.81
CA ILE A 512 23.42 -32.97 20.69
C ILE A 512 24.82 -32.54 21.14
N ARG A 513 25.73 -33.50 21.37
CA ARG A 513 27.13 -33.23 21.73
C ARG A 513 27.94 -32.58 20.61
N SER A 514 27.60 -32.80 19.34
CA SER A 514 28.34 -32.21 18.20
C SER A 514 27.95 -30.77 17.90
N ILE A 515 26.74 -30.33 18.30
CA ILE A 515 26.23 -28.99 17.97
C ILE A 515 27.21 -27.88 18.36
N ARG A 516 27.69 -27.90 19.62
CA ARG A 516 28.62 -26.87 20.12
C ARG A 516 29.96 -26.85 19.34
N PRO A 517 30.70 -27.96 19.19
CA PRO A 517 31.94 -27.94 18.41
C PRO A 517 31.70 -27.58 16.93
N ASP A 518 30.60 -27.99 16.31
CA ASP A 518 30.28 -27.66 14.92
C ASP A 518 30.06 -26.14 14.74
N ILE A 519 29.30 -25.52 15.65
CA ILE A 519 29.10 -24.06 15.69
C ILE A 519 30.43 -23.33 15.95
N ASN A 520 31.20 -23.77 16.95
CA ASN A 520 32.48 -23.15 17.28
C ASN A 520 33.49 -23.22 16.14
N GLN A 521 33.53 -24.36 15.42
CA GLN A 521 34.35 -24.52 14.24
C GLN A 521 33.92 -23.54 13.15
N ALA A 522 32.62 -23.39 12.87
CA ALA A 522 32.15 -22.43 11.89
C ALA A 522 32.49 -20.97 12.25
N ILE A 523 32.38 -20.60 13.54
CA ILE A 523 32.68 -19.24 14.05
C ILE A 523 34.18 -18.92 13.99
N THR A 524 35.04 -19.88 14.35
CA THR A 524 36.50 -19.69 14.44
C THR A 524 37.23 -19.90 13.12
N GLN A 525 36.50 -20.19 12.05
CA GLN A 525 37.07 -20.28 10.71
C GLN A 525 37.69 -18.94 10.28
N ARG A 526 38.84 -19.06 9.63
CA ARG A 526 39.49 -17.95 8.94
C ARG A 526 39.00 -17.91 7.50
N ILE A 527 38.72 -16.72 7.01
CA ILE A 527 38.44 -16.51 5.59
C ILE A 527 39.75 -16.20 4.90
N THR A 528 40.02 -16.89 3.79
CA THR A 528 41.18 -16.66 2.94
C THR A 528 40.67 -16.19 1.58
N ASN A 529 40.82 -14.90 1.30
CA ASN A 529 40.35 -14.28 0.05
C ASN A 529 41.49 -14.03 -0.95
N GLY A 530 42.51 -14.91 -0.96
CA GLY A 530 43.62 -14.88 -1.91
C GLY A 530 44.89 -14.17 -1.41
N LEU A 531 44.81 -13.20 -0.50
CA LEU A 531 45.99 -12.55 0.11
C LEU A 531 45.82 -12.09 1.57
N ASP A 532 44.59 -11.97 2.09
CA ASP A 532 44.34 -11.43 3.43
C ASP A 532 43.55 -12.45 4.29
N VAL A 533 44.09 -12.83 5.45
CA VAL A 533 43.43 -13.76 6.39
C VAL A 533 42.60 -12.94 7.37
N LYS A 534 41.28 -13.15 7.40
CA LYS A 534 40.38 -12.44 8.32
C LYS A 534 39.58 -13.38 9.21
N SER A 535 39.26 -12.90 10.40
CA SER A 535 38.49 -13.60 11.43
C SER A 535 37.56 -12.65 12.17
N LEU A 536 36.61 -13.18 12.93
CA LEU A 536 35.75 -12.35 13.79
C LEU A 536 36.54 -11.58 14.87
N MET A 537 37.76 -12.02 15.23
CA MET A 537 38.64 -11.30 16.18
C MET A 537 39.08 -9.94 15.64
N ASP A 538 39.19 -9.79 14.32
CA ASP A 538 39.50 -8.51 13.68
C ASP A 538 38.39 -7.49 13.92
N TYR A 539 37.16 -7.96 14.12
CA TYR A 539 35.96 -7.18 14.44
C TYR A 539 35.64 -7.15 15.94
N GLY A 540 36.57 -7.58 16.80
CA GLY A 540 36.41 -7.52 18.25
C GLY A 540 35.55 -8.63 18.86
N ILE A 541 35.25 -9.68 18.11
CA ILE A 541 34.51 -10.85 18.62
C ILE A 541 35.51 -11.98 18.87
N SER A 542 35.60 -12.48 20.09
CA SER A 542 36.51 -13.58 20.42
C SER A 542 35.82 -14.68 21.21
N LEU A 543 36.38 -15.89 21.14
CA LEU A 543 35.89 -17.06 21.86
C LEU A 543 37.00 -17.58 22.76
N ASN A 544 36.73 -17.74 24.05
CA ASN A 544 37.72 -18.31 24.97
C ASN A 544 37.74 -19.85 24.95
N ASP A 545 38.70 -20.42 25.69
CA ASP A 545 38.87 -21.86 25.90
C ASP A 545 37.62 -22.55 26.47
N LYS A 546 36.80 -21.82 27.23
CA LYS A 546 35.51 -22.27 27.79
C LYS A 546 34.34 -22.10 26.83
N SER A 547 34.56 -21.75 25.57
CA SER A 547 33.52 -21.50 24.57
C SER A 547 32.55 -20.35 24.92
N VAL A 548 33.00 -19.38 25.73
CA VAL A 548 32.26 -18.14 26.02
C VAL A 548 32.71 -17.06 25.04
N MET A 549 31.76 -16.40 24.40
CA MET A 549 32.02 -15.35 23.42
C MET A 549 32.08 -13.99 24.11
N SER A 550 33.11 -13.20 23.79
CA SER A 550 33.24 -11.80 24.20
C SER A 550 33.17 -10.88 23.00
N LEU A 551 32.68 -9.66 23.23
CA LEU A 551 32.53 -8.62 22.22
C LEU A 551 33.13 -7.30 22.72
N ASP A 552 34.07 -6.76 21.95
CA ASP A 552 34.48 -5.36 22.02
C ASP A 552 33.61 -4.54 21.05
N ALA A 553 32.54 -3.93 21.59
CA ALA A 553 31.60 -3.15 20.80
C ALA A 553 32.24 -1.90 20.17
N GLY A 554 33.26 -1.31 20.80
CA GLY A 554 33.95 -0.13 20.26
C GLY A 554 34.81 -0.51 19.05
N LYS A 555 35.52 -1.63 19.13
CA LYS A 555 36.28 -2.18 17.99
C LYS A 555 35.34 -2.62 16.86
N LEU A 556 34.22 -3.27 17.17
CA LEU A 556 33.23 -3.67 16.18
C LEU A 556 32.70 -2.46 15.39
N SER A 557 32.20 -1.44 16.09
CA SER A 557 31.65 -0.25 15.44
C SER A 557 32.71 0.49 14.62
N SER A 558 33.92 0.68 15.15
CA SER A 558 34.99 1.38 14.42
C SER A 558 35.45 0.63 13.17
N THR A 559 35.59 -0.69 13.24
CA THR A 559 36.03 -1.51 12.09
C THR A 559 34.99 -1.61 10.99
N ILE A 560 33.70 -1.76 11.34
CA ILE A 560 32.61 -1.77 10.35
C ILE A 560 32.45 -0.39 9.71
N ASN A 561 32.51 0.70 10.49
CA ASN A 561 32.38 2.05 9.96
C ASN A 561 33.53 2.45 9.04
N ALA A 562 34.75 1.97 9.32
CA ALA A 562 35.92 2.26 8.50
C ALA A 562 35.86 1.59 7.12
N ASP A 563 35.34 0.35 7.04
CA ASP A 563 35.22 -0.39 5.78
C ASP A 563 34.01 -1.36 5.80
N PRO A 564 32.80 -0.86 5.50
CA PRO A 564 31.59 -1.68 5.48
C PRO A 564 31.64 -2.80 4.43
N GLU A 565 32.34 -2.57 3.32
CA GLU A 565 32.49 -3.54 2.24
C GLU A 565 33.35 -4.71 2.67
N LYS A 566 34.43 -4.45 3.42
CA LYS A 566 35.23 -5.51 4.04
C LYS A 566 34.45 -6.26 5.11
N ALA A 567 33.64 -5.58 5.92
CA ALA A 567 32.74 -6.24 6.86
C ALA A 567 31.78 -7.20 6.15
N LYS A 568 31.16 -6.79 5.04
CA LYS A 568 30.32 -7.66 4.19
C LYS A 568 31.10 -8.88 3.69
N GLN A 569 32.31 -8.68 3.16
CA GLN A 569 33.15 -9.78 2.68
C GLN A 569 33.47 -10.81 3.77
N VAL A 570 33.67 -10.36 5.01
CA VAL A 570 33.97 -11.27 6.13
C VAL A 570 32.70 -11.93 6.68
N PHE A 571 31.60 -11.19 6.82
CA PHE A 571 30.39 -11.68 7.47
C PHE A 571 29.53 -12.53 6.53
N TYR A 572 29.23 -11.99 5.35
CA TYR A 572 28.40 -12.63 4.33
C TYR A 572 29.23 -13.44 3.32
N GLY A 573 30.35 -12.87 2.87
CA GLY A 573 31.16 -13.44 1.79
C GLY A 573 31.26 -12.52 0.59
N GLY A 574 31.88 -13.02 -0.48
CA GLY A 574 32.10 -12.24 -1.69
C GLY A 574 32.62 -13.09 -2.84
N GLU A 575 33.24 -12.43 -3.80
CA GLU A 575 33.85 -13.07 -4.97
C GLU A 575 35.33 -12.73 -5.02
N THR A 576 36.16 -13.69 -5.39
CA THR A 576 37.57 -13.49 -5.72
C THR A 576 37.83 -13.87 -7.17
N LYS A 577 38.76 -13.18 -7.82
CA LYS A 577 39.26 -13.62 -9.12
C LYS A 577 40.41 -14.58 -8.91
N ASP A 578 40.38 -15.72 -9.59
CA ASP A 578 41.54 -16.59 -9.69
C ASP A 578 42.60 -16.03 -10.66
N ASN A 579 43.76 -16.69 -10.74
CA ASN A 579 44.86 -16.32 -11.63
C ASN A 579 44.49 -16.37 -13.12
N SER A 580 43.33 -16.93 -13.47
CA SER A 580 42.78 -16.98 -14.83
C SER A 580 41.74 -15.88 -15.07
N GLY A 581 41.49 -15.01 -14.09
CA GLY A 581 40.51 -13.93 -14.15
C GLY A 581 39.06 -14.36 -13.90
N LYS A 582 38.80 -15.63 -13.55
CA LYS A 582 37.46 -16.15 -13.28
C LYS A 582 37.04 -15.82 -11.85
N PHE A 583 35.81 -15.34 -11.69
CA PHE A 583 35.20 -15.07 -10.39
C PHE A 583 34.78 -16.37 -9.71
N ASN A 584 35.25 -16.58 -8.49
CA ASN A 584 34.86 -17.68 -7.61
C ASN A 584 34.26 -17.09 -6.33
N ARG A 585 33.05 -17.52 -5.99
CA ARG A 585 32.36 -17.09 -4.78
C ARG A 585 32.91 -17.82 -3.56
N TYR A 586 33.03 -17.10 -2.45
CA TYR A 586 33.34 -17.67 -1.14
C TYR A 586 32.33 -17.22 -0.10
N ASP A 587 32.04 -18.10 0.86
CA ASP A 587 31.12 -17.83 1.95
C ASP A 587 31.82 -17.16 3.13
N GLY A 588 31.15 -16.16 3.67
CA GLY A 588 31.52 -15.47 4.91
C GLY A 588 31.27 -16.32 6.15
N ILE A 589 31.69 -15.81 7.31
CA ILE A 589 31.62 -16.53 8.58
C ILE A 589 30.16 -16.80 8.96
N PHE A 590 29.29 -15.79 8.89
CA PHE A 590 27.89 -15.95 9.25
C PHE A 590 27.12 -16.79 8.23
N THR A 591 27.51 -16.78 6.96
CA THR A 591 26.94 -17.70 5.94
C THR A 591 27.21 -19.16 6.30
N LYS A 592 28.43 -19.47 6.73
CA LYS A 592 28.80 -20.83 7.17
C LYS A 592 28.13 -21.22 8.49
N VAL A 593 28.08 -20.31 9.46
CA VAL A 593 27.37 -20.56 10.73
C VAL A 593 25.88 -20.76 10.47
N ASN A 594 25.28 -19.97 9.58
CA ASN A 594 23.87 -20.12 9.22
C ASN A 594 23.61 -21.47 8.53
N ALA A 595 24.53 -21.96 7.68
CA ALA A 595 24.42 -23.29 7.08
C ALA A 595 24.42 -24.42 8.13
N VAL A 596 25.32 -24.35 9.12
CA VAL A 596 25.35 -25.31 10.24
C VAL A 596 24.05 -25.27 11.05
N LEU A 597 23.58 -24.07 11.38
CA LEU A 597 22.33 -23.92 12.14
C LEU A 597 21.11 -24.35 11.31
N ALA A 598 21.07 -24.06 10.01
CA ALA A 598 19.99 -24.47 9.13
C ALA A 598 19.85 -26.00 9.05
N ASP A 599 20.95 -26.72 8.92
CA ASP A 599 20.96 -28.19 8.93
C ASP A 599 20.40 -28.77 10.25
N LEU A 600 20.54 -28.05 11.36
CA LEU A 600 20.01 -28.46 12.67
C LEU A 600 18.52 -28.18 12.85
N VAL A 601 18.03 -27.01 12.41
CA VAL A 601 16.67 -26.52 12.77
C VAL A 601 15.75 -26.15 11.60
N GLU A 602 16.26 -25.99 10.38
CA GLU A 602 15.47 -25.49 9.24
C GLU A 602 15.05 -26.61 8.26
N GLY A 603 13.78 -26.59 7.87
CA GLY A 603 13.22 -27.53 6.90
C GLY A 603 12.69 -28.84 7.51
N GLY A 604 12.01 -29.64 6.67
CA GLY A 604 11.38 -30.89 7.10
C GLY A 604 12.37 -31.98 7.55
N ASN A 605 13.59 -31.94 7.02
CA ASN A 605 14.66 -32.93 7.26
C ASN A 605 15.74 -32.41 8.23
N ALA A 606 15.47 -31.32 8.94
CA ALA A 606 16.38 -30.80 9.96
C ALA A 606 16.77 -31.90 10.95
N LYS A 607 18.04 -31.96 11.36
CA LYS A 607 18.55 -33.04 12.21
C LYS A 607 17.80 -33.15 13.54
N LEU A 608 17.49 -32.02 14.18
CA LEU A 608 16.77 -32.03 15.46
C LEU A 608 15.31 -32.46 15.31
N LYS A 609 14.66 -32.12 14.19
CA LYS A 609 13.30 -32.58 13.89
C LYS A 609 13.26 -34.09 13.60
N THR A 610 14.28 -34.61 12.92
CA THR A 610 14.42 -36.05 12.69
C THR A 610 14.67 -36.80 14.01
N PHE A 611 15.44 -36.20 14.92
CA PHE A 611 15.65 -36.73 16.26
C PHE A 611 14.37 -36.68 17.12
N GLU A 612 13.61 -35.60 17.06
CA GLU A 612 12.28 -35.48 17.69
C GLU A 612 11.33 -36.60 17.24
N GLN A 613 11.24 -36.84 15.93
CA GLN A 613 10.43 -37.94 15.37
C GLN A 613 10.88 -39.32 15.84
N THR A 614 12.17 -39.48 16.11
CA THR A 614 12.73 -40.72 16.67
C THR A 614 12.27 -40.90 18.12
N LEU A 615 12.36 -39.84 18.94
CA LEU A 615 11.86 -39.86 20.32
C LEU A 615 10.34 -40.14 20.37
N ASP A 616 9.55 -39.53 19.48
CA ASP A 616 8.11 -39.79 19.37
C ASP A 616 7.79 -41.26 19.08
N ARG A 617 8.57 -41.87 18.18
CA ARG A 617 8.40 -43.28 17.82
C ARG A 617 8.79 -44.19 18.99
N GLU A 618 9.89 -43.88 19.67
CA GLU A 618 10.29 -44.58 20.88
C GLU A 618 9.22 -44.50 21.97
N LEU A 619 8.65 -43.33 22.22
CA LEU A 619 7.58 -43.15 23.21
C LEU A 619 6.35 -43.97 22.86
N LYS A 620 5.96 -44.03 21.58
CA LYS A 620 4.87 -44.90 21.11
C LYS A 620 5.18 -46.38 21.32
N ASN A 621 6.42 -46.80 21.07
CA ASN A 621 6.85 -48.18 21.29
C ASN A 621 6.82 -48.52 22.79
N TYR A 622 7.36 -47.66 23.66
CA TYR A 622 7.32 -47.87 25.11
C TYR A 622 5.89 -47.92 25.66
N ASN A 623 4.97 -47.08 25.15
CA ASN A 623 3.55 -47.19 25.49
C ASN A 623 2.97 -48.55 25.11
N SER A 624 3.26 -49.05 23.90
CA SER A 624 2.80 -50.37 23.48
C SER A 624 3.43 -51.50 24.31
N GLU A 625 4.72 -51.42 24.66
CA GLU A 625 5.39 -52.38 25.53
C GLU A 625 4.75 -52.40 26.93
N LYS A 626 4.48 -51.22 27.50
CA LYS A 626 3.79 -51.07 28.78
C LYS A 626 2.41 -51.71 28.77
N ASP A 627 1.60 -51.44 27.74
CA ASP A 627 0.26 -52.00 27.62
C ASP A 627 0.28 -53.52 27.46
N LYS A 628 1.22 -54.05 26.68
CA LYS A 628 1.40 -55.51 26.53
C LYS A 628 1.82 -56.15 27.85
N ALA A 629 2.78 -55.56 28.56
CA ALA A 629 3.23 -56.05 29.86
C ALA A 629 2.09 -56.07 30.88
N LYS A 630 1.29 -54.98 30.95
CA LYS A 630 0.10 -54.91 31.81
C LYS A 630 -0.94 -55.97 31.46
N LYS A 631 -1.32 -56.09 30.18
CA LYS A 631 -2.30 -57.11 29.74
C LYS A 631 -1.83 -58.54 30.03
N MET A 632 -0.54 -58.82 29.82
CA MET A 632 0.03 -60.14 30.12
C MET A 632 -0.04 -60.43 31.62
N LEU A 633 0.25 -59.42 32.44
CA LEU A 633 0.20 -59.54 33.88
C LEU A 633 -1.24 -59.74 34.37
N ASP A 634 -2.16 -58.90 33.92
CA ASP A 634 -3.58 -59.02 34.26
C ASP A 634 -4.13 -60.39 33.89
N ALA A 635 -3.89 -60.86 32.65
CA ALA A 635 -4.32 -62.19 32.23
C ALA A 635 -3.75 -63.33 33.08
N ARG A 636 -2.47 -63.23 33.49
CA ARG A 636 -1.83 -64.21 34.38
C ARG A 636 -2.51 -64.24 35.74
N TYR A 637 -2.80 -63.07 36.31
CA TYR A 637 -3.42 -62.96 37.64
C TYR A 637 -4.91 -63.27 37.62
N ASP A 638 -5.63 -62.96 36.54
CA ASP A 638 -7.02 -63.37 36.32
C ASP A 638 -7.12 -64.90 36.25
N THR A 639 -6.21 -65.54 35.50
CA THR A 639 -6.12 -67.02 35.46
C THR A 639 -5.82 -67.60 36.84
N MET A 640 -4.92 -66.97 37.60
CA MET A 640 -4.59 -67.38 38.96
C MET A 640 -5.80 -67.25 39.90
N ALA A 641 -6.57 -66.15 39.78
CA ALA A 641 -7.78 -65.92 40.55
C ALA A 641 -8.89 -66.92 40.20
N GLN A 642 -9.10 -67.24 38.92
CA GLN A 642 -10.03 -68.27 38.48
C GLN A 642 -9.67 -69.65 39.04
N ARG A 643 -8.38 -70.01 38.99
CA ARG A 643 -7.88 -71.27 39.58
C ARG A 643 -8.11 -71.29 41.09
N PHE A 644 -7.79 -70.20 41.78
CA PHE A 644 -8.02 -70.06 43.22
C PHE A 644 -9.50 -70.26 43.58
N ALA A 645 -10.41 -69.57 42.90
CA ALA A 645 -11.85 -69.73 43.09
C ALA A 645 -12.34 -71.17 42.81
N SER A 646 -11.81 -71.82 41.77
CA SER A 646 -12.15 -73.22 41.46
C SER A 646 -11.65 -74.21 42.52
N PHE A 647 -10.49 -73.93 43.14
CA PHE A 647 -9.98 -74.72 44.25
C PHE A 647 -10.80 -74.48 45.52
N ASP A 648 -11.20 -73.25 45.81
CA ASP A 648 -12.10 -72.93 46.92
C ASP A 648 -13.44 -73.68 46.77
N GLU A 649 -14.01 -73.74 45.57
CA GLU A 649 -15.24 -74.50 45.30
C GLU A 649 -15.03 -76.01 45.52
N GLN A 650 -13.91 -76.57 45.05
CA GLN A 650 -13.57 -77.98 45.27
C GLN A 650 -13.36 -78.29 46.74
N ILE A 651 -12.69 -77.42 47.49
CA ILE A 651 -12.51 -77.54 48.93
C ILE A 651 -13.86 -77.46 49.64
N ALA A 652 -14.75 -76.56 49.23
CA ALA A 652 -16.10 -76.49 49.77
C ALA A 652 -16.90 -77.77 49.48
N LYS A 653 -16.81 -78.34 48.27
CA LYS A 653 -17.43 -79.64 47.92
C LYS A 653 -16.82 -80.80 48.71
N ALA A 654 -15.50 -80.83 48.88
CA ALA A 654 -14.79 -81.84 49.66
C ALA A 654 -15.19 -81.75 51.13
N ASN A 655 -15.26 -80.53 51.71
CA ASN A 655 -15.74 -80.29 53.06
C ASN A 655 -17.21 -80.70 53.22
N ASN A 656 -18.07 -80.39 52.24
CA ASN A 656 -19.47 -80.84 52.27
C ASN A 656 -19.60 -82.36 52.16
N SER A 657 -18.79 -83.00 51.30
CA SER A 657 -18.76 -84.47 51.17
C SER A 657 -18.22 -85.13 52.43
N PHE A 658 -17.19 -84.53 53.03
CA PHE A 658 -16.62 -84.97 54.30
C PHE A 658 -17.64 -84.83 55.44
N ASN A 659 -18.35 -83.70 55.50
CA ASN A 659 -19.44 -83.49 56.46
C ASN A 659 -20.60 -84.47 56.22
N ALA A 660 -20.92 -84.79 54.96
CA ALA A 660 -21.96 -85.78 54.63
C ALA A 660 -21.54 -87.20 55.02
N VAL A 661 -20.28 -87.59 54.77
CA VAL A 661 -19.71 -88.86 55.24
C VAL A 661 -19.69 -88.89 56.76
N GLN A 662 -19.33 -87.79 57.42
CA GLN A 662 -19.37 -87.67 58.87
C GLN A 662 -20.79 -87.84 59.40
N MET A 663 -21.79 -87.19 58.78
CA MET A 663 -23.21 -87.39 59.13
C MET A 663 -23.67 -88.83 58.88
N MET A 664 -23.20 -89.51 57.83
CA MET A 664 -23.48 -90.93 57.59
C MET A 664 -22.83 -91.84 58.64
N ILE A 665 -21.58 -91.57 59.02
CA ILE A 665 -20.89 -92.27 60.11
C ILE A 665 -21.68 -92.08 61.40
N ASP A 666 -22.13 -90.86 61.68
CA ASP A 666 -22.91 -90.53 62.88
C ASP A 666 -24.32 -91.16 62.84
N GLN A 667 -24.98 -91.24 61.67
CA GLN A 667 -26.25 -91.95 61.49
C GLN A 667 -26.13 -93.47 61.61
N ALA A 668 -25.07 -94.06 61.06
CA ALA A 668 -24.79 -95.49 61.19
C ALA A 668 -24.51 -95.85 62.65
N ALA A 669 -23.69 -95.06 63.35
CA ALA A 669 -23.44 -95.19 64.78
C ALA A 669 -24.69 -94.94 65.63
N GLY A 670 -25.67 -94.17 65.12
CA GLY A 670 -26.96 -93.93 65.76
C GLY A 670 -27.98 -95.05 65.59
N ASN A 671 -28.00 -95.75 64.45
CA ASN A 671 -28.92 -96.87 64.18
C ASN A 671 -28.55 -98.14 64.94
N ASP A 672 -27.29 -98.32 65.34
CA ASP A 672 -26.86 -99.41 66.23
C ASP A 672 -27.32 -99.23 67.69
N LYS A 673 -27.95 -98.09 68.05
CA LYS A 673 -28.56 -97.88 69.37
C LYS A 673 -30.03 -98.32 69.50
N LYS A 674 -30.61 -99.01 68.49
CA LYS A 674 -32.03 -99.43 68.50
C LYS A 674 -32.32 -100.90 68.17
N LYS A 675 -31.37 -101.83 68.41
CA LYS A 675 -31.66 -103.27 68.47
C LYS A 675 -31.22 -103.88 69.78
#